data_AF-A0A2S0KUB7-F1
#
_entry.id   AF-A0A2S0KUB7-F1
#
_cell.length_a   1.000
_cell.length_b   1.000
_cell.length_c   1.000
_cell.angle_alpha   90.00
_cell.angle_beta   90.00
_cell.angle_gamma   90.00
#
_symmetry.space_group_name_H-M   'P 1'
#
loop_
_entity.id
_entity.type
_entity.pdbx_description
1 polymer ?
#
loop_
_entity_poly.entity_id
_entity_poly.type
_entity_poly.pdbx_seq_one_letter_code
_entity_poly.pdbx_strand_id
1 'polypeptide(L)'
;MSRKKIIRPVAKWKVLLGLLGALAALYGATLLFAYLVMPDTRPGRERRTAAEAEAAAAARQLPESLDGVRYSVVRSVPEADYRRAAEFRKRFPGAAPGEVERLIRAGRLPAWYPRKQSPVLDRVDLPPVAERTGPEPVVMRGCDGPGKFGGVWVQFVAGSGSDAAAATARIFYDRLFRFGPAGYPIVPHIAKAYEMKEEGRIWEVTLRKIRWSDGHPFTADDVLFFWNDFMLAESLGGGRVYKHFTVGGRPATLEKLGPHKVRWTFPEPRADFLETLATQAAFAPAHYLKKYHPDYGDKAFLAAEMAKYNMPNARSLYTLMSANNPALPSLGPWLYRKYTTMSPMSFVRNPYYFAVDEEGRQLPYIDRLQLEFIDSMMVPLAVASGRADMQFRYIRFENYTEFMERARENKFRVLCWIPGTSSEWLIYPNLNRAVIADDRASELKGKLLAEKEFRQALSLAVDRGPIIDAFYAGLAKPHQVEPGPYSLYPSEKLRTAFTRHDPAEANRKLDAVWRRLGLDPAVRKDGFRCDENGRPVTFYMIFTDFTGTGPAQFVADDWAKVGIRCMYQLCSRPLLTVRKLSRNYDFYIWSSESEIVPLLSPRSFVATTNESAYAIGWGNWFSLNGMYGAPEAGNPGAVPVPRTSPMYRAIECYEEAVRSADPARQKELMREITDIAAENLWTINVASAPPKIVVVSENMRNVPEKAVEGYCFLTPGNTAPETYCFDRPSAAADADTVRQLAAGDEIPPVSGVPVSALGRAVQLSLLAAAGLLVLLLILKHPFVLRRLVIMVPTLFVISVCVFTIIQLPPGDYLSNRIMQLEESGASPEQIESQIDDLRVLFRFDDPAWKRYCRWMGFTWFVTFDPKDAGLLQGEMGYSMETSKSVNSMVGDRILLTVLISLGTVLLTWSLALPIGIYSACRQYSAGDYLISVLGFLGMCVPSFLLALILMALTGISGLFSPEYAIQPEWSWGKAVDLCRHIWVPILVVGVAGTAGMIRVMRANLLDELRKPYVVTARAKGVRPLKLLFKYPVRMALNPFISGIGTLFPTLVSGSSIVAIVMSLPTVGPLMLSALFSQDMNMAGSMLMVLSLLGVMGTLVSDLLLMMVDPRIRLEGGGTR
;
A
#
# COMPACT_ATOMS: atom_id res chain seq x y z
N MET A 1 -57.47 -47.84 -38.05
CA MET A 1 -58.19 -46.68 -38.63
C MET A 1 -58.17 -45.56 -37.60
N SER A 2 -57.93 -44.27 -37.86
CA SER A 2 -57.75 -43.50 -39.08
C SER A 2 -57.13 -42.13 -38.74
N ARG A 3 -56.01 -41.82 -39.42
CA ARG A 3 -55.65 -40.55 -40.10
C ARG A 3 -55.41 -39.23 -39.33
N LYS A 4 -54.13 -38.81 -39.48
CA LYS A 4 -53.63 -37.54 -40.07
C LYS A 4 -53.69 -36.25 -39.21
N LYS A 5 -52.52 -35.69 -38.91
CA LYS A 5 -51.88 -34.60 -39.70
C LYS A 5 -50.51 -34.21 -39.12
N ILE A 6 -49.48 -34.31 -39.95
CA ILE A 6 -48.13 -33.76 -39.75
C ILE A 6 -48.10 -32.39 -40.44
N ILE A 7 -47.83 -31.29 -39.71
CA ILE A 7 -47.35 -30.01 -40.27
C ILE A 7 -46.29 -29.36 -39.33
N ARG A 8 -45.03 -29.45 -39.80
CA ARG A 8 -43.79 -28.62 -39.64
C ARG A 8 -43.64 -27.56 -38.50
N PRO A 9 -42.49 -27.57 -37.78
CA PRO A 9 -41.93 -26.42 -37.06
C PRO A 9 -40.64 -25.91 -37.73
N VAL A 10 -40.69 -25.34 -38.94
CA VAL A 10 -39.47 -24.85 -39.63
C VAL A 10 -39.30 -23.32 -39.53
N ALA A 11 -40.37 -22.57 -39.25
CA ALA A 11 -40.32 -21.09 -39.19
C ALA A 11 -39.67 -20.55 -37.89
N LYS A 12 -39.91 -21.17 -36.73
CA LYS A 12 -39.34 -20.70 -35.45
C LYS A 12 -37.82 -20.89 -35.37
N TRP A 13 -37.29 -21.95 -35.99
CA TRP A 13 -35.84 -22.20 -36.03
C TRP A 13 -35.11 -21.23 -36.95
N LYS A 14 -35.70 -20.80 -38.08
CA LYS A 14 -35.07 -19.78 -38.94
C LYS A 14 -34.97 -18.41 -38.27
N VAL A 15 -35.96 -18.03 -37.45
CA VAL A 15 -35.91 -16.78 -36.67
C VAL A 15 -34.89 -16.89 -35.53
N LEU A 16 -34.79 -18.05 -34.88
CA LEU A 16 -33.79 -18.30 -33.82
C LEU A 16 -32.36 -18.33 -34.40
N LEU A 17 -32.15 -18.98 -35.54
CA LEU A 17 -30.87 -18.98 -36.28
C LEU A 17 -30.55 -17.60 -36.85
N GLY A 18 -31.54 -16.83 -37.28
CA GLY A 18 -31.37 -15.43 -37.69
C GLY A 18 -31.00 -14.52 -36.52
N LEU A 19 -31.58 -14.71 -35.34
CA LEU A 19 -31.22 -14.01 -34.10
C LEU A 19 -29.84 -14.41 -33.58
N LEU A 20 -29.50 -15.70 -33.63
CA LEU A 20 -28.16 -16.20 -33.29
C LEU A 20 -27.11 -15.70 -34.29
N GLY A 21 -27.45 -15.65 -35.58
CA GLY A 21 -26.61 -15.08 -36.63
C GLY A 21 -26.44 -13.56 -36.47
N ALA A 22 -27.50 -12.84 -36.09
CA ALA A 22 -27.44 -11.42 -35.79
C ALA A 22 -26.66 -11.14 -34.49
N LEU A 23 -26.82 -11.96 -33.45
CA LEU A 23 -26.01 -11.91 -32.22
C LEU A 23 -24.54 -12.24 -32.49
N ALA A 24 -24.25 -13.22 -33.33
CA ALA A 24 -22.88 -13.54 -33.75
C ALA A 24 -22.29 -12.44 -34.64
N ALA A 25 -23.10 -11.81 -35.50
CA ALA A 25 -22.69 -10.67 -36.31
C ALA A 25 -22.52 -9.39 -35.48
N LEU A 26 -23.31 -9.20 -34.42
CA LEU A 26 -23.20 -8.05 -33.52
C LEU A 26 -22.08 -8.24 -32.51
N TYR A 27 -21.86 -9.46 -32.01
CA TYR A 27 -20.69 -9.83 -31.22
C TYR A 27 -19.43 -9.74 -32.09
N GLY A 28 -19.52 -10.21 -33.34
CA GLY A 28 -18.51 -10.04 -34.37
C GLY A 28 -18.25 -8.59 -34.73
N ALA A 29 -19.28 -7.73 -34.81
CA ALA A 29 -19.14 -6.31 -35.08
C ALA A 29 -18.66 -5.51 -33.87
N THR A 30 -19.01 -5.93 -32.64
CA THR A 30 -18.45 -5.37 -31.41
C THR A 30 -16.99 -5.77 -31.26
N LEU A 31 -16.63 -7.01 -31.62
CA LEU A 31 -15.25 -7.47 -31.72
C LEU A 31 -14.51 -6.80 -32.89
N LEU A 32 -15.18 -6.54 -34.02
CA LEU A 32 -14.61 -5.86 -35.18
C LEU A 32 -14.45 -4.37 -34.91
N PHE A 33 -15.38 -3.73 -34.19
CA PHE A 33 -15.28 -2.34 -33.76
C PHE A 33 -14.25 -2.19 -32.64
N ALA A 34 -14.19 -3.12 -31.69
CA ALA A 34 -13.06 -3.23 -30.77
C ALA A 34 -11.75 -3.45 -31.53
N TYR A 35 -11.75 -4.24 -32.61
CA TYR A 35 -10.58 -4.49 -33.45
C TYR A 35 -10.20 -3.32 -34.36
N LEU A 36 -11.16 -2.50 -34.79
CA LEU A 36 -10.97 -1.34 -35.69
C LEU A 36 -10.72 -0.03 -34.93
N VAL A 37 -11.15 0.06 -33.66
CA VAL A 37 -10.99 1.24 -32.78
C VAL A 37 -9.86 1.05 -31.77
N MET A 38 -9.48 -0.19 -31.46
CA MET A 38 -8.15 -0.41 -30.90
C MET A 38 -7.14 0.05 -31.95
N PRO A 39 -6.15 0.91 -31.60
CA PRO A 39 -4.97 1.05 -32.45
C PRO A 39 -4.44 -0.35 -32.76
N ASP A 40 -3.91 -0.57 -33.97
CA ASP A 40 -3.43 -1.87 -34.43
C ASP A 40 -2.36 -2.41 -33.45
N THR A 41 -2.83 -3.12 -32.44
CA THR A 41 -2.11 -3.61 -31.26
C THR A 41 -1.79 -5.08 -31.42
N ARG A 42 -1.94 -5.62 -32.64
CA ARG A 42 -1.33 -6.90 -32.99
C ARG A 42 0.09 -6.60 -33.45
N PRO A 43 1.12 -6.75 -32.61
CA PRO A 43 2.41 -7.10 -33.17
C PRO A 43 2.16 -8.33 -34.05
N GLY A 44 2.59 -8.28 -35.31
CA GLY A 44 2.63 -9.47 -36.14
C GLY A 44 3.25 -10.60 -35.33
N ARG A 45 2.79 -11.84 -35.49
CA ARG A 45 3.30 -13.00 -34.72
C ARG A 45 4.84 -13.01 -34.66
N GLU A 46 5.48 -12.55 -35.74
CA GLU A 46 6.92 -12.26 -35.87
C GLU A 46 7.47 -11.21 -34.89
N ARG A 47 6.79 -10.07 -34.70
CA ARG A 47 7.17 -9.03 -33.71
C ARG A 47 7.02 -9.53 -32.28
N ARG A 48 5.99 -10.33 -31.99
CA ARG A 48 5.79 -10.93 -30.67
C ARG A 48 6.88 -11.96 -30.39
N THR A 49 7.19 -12.84 -31.35
CA THR A 49 8.31 -13.78 -31.22
C THR A 49 9.67 -13.09 -31.18
N ALA A 50 9.84 -11.95 -31.87
CA ALA A 50 11.08 -11.17 -31.83
C ALA A 50 11.23 -10.44 -30.49
N ALA A 51 10.17 -9.83 -29.97
CA ALA A 51 10.15 -9.23 -28.64
C ALA A 51 10.33 -10.29 -27.54
N GLU A 52 9.70 -11.47 -27.66
CA GLU A 52 9.91 -12.62 -26.77
C GLU A 52 11.33 -13.19 -26.88
N ALA A 53 11.94 -13.20 -28.07
CA ALA A 53 13.32 -13.64 -28.27
C ALA A 53 14.35 -12.62 -27.79
N GLU A 54 14.12 -11.32 -28.00
CA GLU A 54 14.94 -10.21 -27.50
C GLU A 54 14.81 -10.09 -25.98
N ALA A 55 13.60 -10.30 -25.44
CA ALA A 55 13.31 -10.44 -24.02
C ALA A 55 14.05 -11.62 -23.40
N ALA A 56 13.94 -12.80 -24.02
CA ALA A 56 14.64 -13.99 -23.57
C ALA A 56 16.15 -13.81 -23.68
N ALA A 57 16.67 -13.13 -24.72
CA ALA A 57 18.09 -12.84 -24.86
C ALA A 57 18.60 -11.84 -23.82
N ALA A 58 17.86 -10.75 -23.56
CA ALA A 58 18.18 -9.74 -22.54
C ALA A 58 18.10 -10.32 -21.12
N ALA A 59 17.09 -11.15 -20.84
CA ALA A 59 16.96 -11.84 -19.56
C ALA A 59 17.97 -13.00 -19.38
N ARG A 60 18.44 -13.61 -20.47
CA ARG A 60 19.55 -14.59 -20.46
C ARG A 60 20.91 -13.95 -20.21
N GLN A 61 21.06 -12.64 -20.43
CA GLN A 61 22.29 -11.87 -20.16
C GLN A 61 22.18 -11.07 -18.86
N LEU A 62 21.82 -11.73 -17.76
CA LEU A 62 22.14 -11.16 -16.44
C LEU A 62 23.65 -10.90 -16.39
N PRO A 63 24.10 -9.75 -15.86
CA PRO A 63 25.52 -9.43 -15.83
C PRO A 63 26.25 -10.45 -14.95
N GLU A 64 27.21 -11.20 -15.49
CA GLU A 64 28.08 -12.05 -14.64
C GLU A 64 28.85 -11.22 -13.61
N SER A 65 29.09 -9.93 -13.91
CA SER A 65 29.57 -8.94 -12.96
C SER A 65 28.98 -7.54 -13.23
N LEU A 66 29.08 -6.65 -12.24
CA LEU A 66 28.70 -5.24 -12.35
C LEU A 66 29.85 -4.35 -12.85
N ASP A 67 30.95 -4.95 -13.31
CA ASP A 67 32.14 -4.22 -13.77
C ASP A 67 31.86 -3.46 -15.08
N GLY A 68 32.38 -2.23 -15.19
CA GLY A 68 32.25 -1.39 -16.38
C GLY A 68 30.89 -0.72 -16.59
N VAL A 69 29.91 -0.98 -15.72
CA VAL A 69 28.59 -0.33 -15.78
C VAL A 69 28.69 1.09 -15.22
N ARG A 70 27.95 2.05 -15.79
CA ARG A 70 27.85 3.39 -15.21
C ARG A 70 26.79 3.37 -14.11
N TYR A 71 27.20 3.70 -12.90
CA TYR A 71 26.30 3.74 -11.74
C TYR A 71 26.55 5.01 -10.93
N SER A 72 25.50 5.53 -10.29
CA SER A 72 25.59 6.75 -9.50
C SER A 72 26.27 6.46 -8.16
N VAL A 73 27.26 7.26 -7.79
CA VAL A 73 28.04 7.02 -6.55
C VAL A 73 28.37 8.30 -5.80
N VAL A 74 28.60 8.13 -4.50
CA VAL A 74 29.34 9.11 -3.72
C VAL A 74 30.80 9.10 -4.19
N ARG A 75 31.30 10.26 -4.59
CA ARG A 75 32.68 10.44 -5.04
C ARG A 75 33.57 10.70 -3.82
N SER A 76 34.72 10.02 -3.77
CA SER A 76 35.77 10.36 -2.82
C SER A 76 36.36 11.74 -3.15
N VAL A 77 36.36 12.63 -2.17
CA VAL A 77 36.92 13.99 -2.29
C VAL A 77 38.15 14.09 -1.41
N PRO A 78 39.30 14.58 -1.92
CA PRO A 78 40.49 14.76 -1.11
C PRO A 78 40.25 15.73 0.06
N GLU A 79 40.74 15.38 1.26
CA GLU A 79 40.62 16.22 2.46
C GLU A 79 41.23 17.63 2.27
N ALA A 80 42.23 17.76 1.39
CA ALA A 80 42.83 19.05 1.04
C ALA A 80 41.84 19.99 0.34
N ASP A 81 40.92 19.46 -0.48
CA ASP A 81 39.91 20.26 -1.18
C ASP A 81 38.84 20.74 -0.19
N TYR A 82 38.42 19.89 0.76
CA TYR A 82 37.53 20.30 1.85
C TYR A 82 38.17 21.39 2.72
N ARG A 83 39.46 21.26 3.06
CA ARG A 83 40.20 22.30 3.80
C ARG A 83 40.24 23.63 3.05
N ARG A 84 40.53 23.60 1.75
CA ARG A 84 40.57 24.80 0.89
C ARG A 84 39.19 25.49 0.82
N ALA A 85 38.12 24.70 0.63
CA ALA A 85 36.75 25.21 0.63
C ALA A 85 36.35 25.83 1.97
N ALA A 86 36.72 25.19 3.09
CA ALA A 86 36.44 25.68 4.43
C ALA A 86 37.20 26.99 4.74
N GLU A 87 38.46 27.11 4.34
CA GLU A 87 39.26 28.32 4.49
C GLU A 87 38.67 29.48 3.68
N PHE A 88 38.31 29.23 2.42
CA PHE A 88 37.63 30.20 1.57
C PHE A 88 36.36 30.72 2.22
N ARG A 89 35.50 29.82 2.72
CA ARG A 89 34.24 30.16 3.36
C ARG A 89 34.43 31.00 4.63
N LYS A 90 35.49 30.71 5.41
CA LYS A 90 35.84 31.51 6.60
C LYS A 90 36.29 32.92 6.22
N ARG A 91 37.00 33.07 5.11
CA ARG A 91 37.56 34.35 4.64
C ARG A 91 36.53 35.21 3.90
N PHE A 92 35.60 34.59 3.19
CA PHE A 92 34.58 35.24 2.37
C PHE A 92 33.18 34.67 2.66
N PRO A 93 32.64 34.91 3.87
CA PRO A 93 31.27 34.47 4.20
C PRO A 93 30.27 35.17 3.26
N GLY A 94 29.32 34.42 2.72
CA GLY A 94 28.31 34.98 1.80
C GLY A 94 28.85 35.46 0.45
N ALA A 95 30.00 34.97 -0.02
CA ALA A 95 30.55 35.34 -1.33
C ALA A 95 29.51 35.18 -2.46
N ALA A 96 29.39 36.22 -3.30
CA ALA A 96 28.45 36.21 -4.42
C ALA A 96 28.77 35.05 -5.40
N PRO A 97 27.76 34.39 -5.99
CA PRO A 97 27.97 33.24 -6.89
C PRO A 97 28.94 33.50 -8.05
N GLY A 98 28.98 34.74 -8.58
CA GLY A 98 29.89 35.12 -9.66
C GLY A 98 31.37 35.13 -9.25
N GLU A 99 31.69 35.47 -8.00
CA GLU A 99 33.06 35.44 -7.49
C GLU A 99 33.50 34.00 -7.20
N VAL A 100 32.60 33.17 -6.68
CA VAL A 100 32.84 31.73 -6.51
C VAL A 100 33.17 31.08 -7.85
N GLU A 101 32.39 31.37 -8.90
CA GLU A 101 32.60 30.84 -10.25
C GLU A 101 33.97 31.28 -10.84
N ARG A 102 34.36 32.54 -10.60
CA ARG A 102 35.68 33.04 -11.02
C ARG A 102 36.82 32.28 -10.36
N LEU A 103 36.71 32.00 -9.06
CA LEU A 103 37.72 31.27 -8.30
C LEU A 103 37.79 29.78 -8.67
N ILE A 104 36.67 29.16 -9.01
CA ILE A 104 36.62 27.80 -9.56
C ILE A 104 37.35 27.75 -10.90
N ARG A 105 37.07 28.70 -11.82
CA ARG A 105 37.76 28.78 -13.12
C ARG A 105 39.26 29.02 -12.98
N ALA A 106 39.67 29.75 -11.95
CA ALA A 106 41.07 29.99 -11.61
C ALA A 106 41.74 28.81 -10.87
N GLY A 107 41.04 27.68 -10.64
CA GLY A 107 41.56 26.50 -9.92
C GLY A 107 41.76 26.71 -8.41
N ARG A 108 41.28 27.84 -7.87
CA ARG A 108 41.44 28.22 -6.44
C ARG A 108 40.34 27.63 -5.56
N LEU A 109 39.22 27.22 -6.15
CA LEU A 109 38.14 26.49 -5.48
C LEU A 109 37.79 25.22 -6.26
N PRO A 110 37.38 24.14 -5.57
CA PRO A 110 36.95 22.92 -6.25
C PRO A 110 35.61 23.10 -6.97
N ALA A 111 35.42 22.39 -8.09
CA ALA A 111 34.22 22.48 -8.92
C ALA A 111 32.91 22.09 -8.21
N TRP A 112 33.00 21.20 -7.20
CA TRP A 112 31.86 20.79 -6.38
C TRP A 112 31.44 21.83 -5.35
N TYR A 113 32.18 22.94 -5.17
CA TYR A 113 31.83 23.93 -4.15
C TYR A 113 30.38 24.43 -4.34
N PRO A 114 29.52 24.33 -3.31
CA PRO A 114 28.09 24.62 -3.45
C PRO A 114 27.85 26.05 -3.91
N ARG A 115 27.18 26.21 -5.05
CA ARG A 115 26.87 27.54 -5.62
C ARG A 115 25.56 27.61 -6.42
N LYS A 116 24.95 26.48 -6.76
CA LYS A 116 23.69 26.41 -7.51
C LYS A 116 22.62 25.69 -6.69
N GLN A 117 21.38 26.15 -6.80
CA GLN A 117 20.21 25.58 -6.15
C GLN A 117 19.04 25.53 -7.13
N SER A 118 17.99 24.78 -6.81
CA SER A 118 16.79 24.74 -7.66
C SER A 118 16.09 26.10 -7.71
N PRO A 119 15.52 26.53 -8.85
CA PRO A 119 14.80 27.79 -8.98
C PRO A 119 13.66 27.98 -7.98
N VAL A 120 13.03 26.91 -7.50
CA VAL A 120 11.99 27.01 -6.46
C VAL A 120 12.55 27.51 -5.12
N LEU A 121 13.84 27.29 -4.86
CA LEU A 121 14.51 27.75 -3.64
C LEU A 121 14.87 29.24 -3.68
N ASP A 122 14.98 29.84 -4.88
CA ASP A 122 15.20 31.29 -5.02
C ASP A 122 13.97 32.13 -4.61
N ARG A 123 12.83 31.47 -4.44
CA ARG A 123 11.53 32.08 -4.12
C ARG A 123 11.14 31.97 -2.65
N VAL A 124 12.02 31.44 -1.82
CA VAL A 124 11.85 31.32 -0.37
C VAL A 124 13.06 31.93 0.33
N ASP A 125 12.85 32.52 1.51
CA ASP A 125 13.93 33.12 2.28
C ASP A 125 14.78 32.03 2.94
N LEU A 126 16.02 31.87 2.47
CA LEU A 126 16.93 30.81 2.90
C LEU A 126 18.37 31.33 2.98
N PRO A 127 19.18 30.80 3.92
CA PRO A 127 20.63 31.03 3.90
C PRO A 127 21.27 30.58 2.58
N PRO A 128 22.43 31.14 2.21
CA PRO A 128 23.17 30.73 1.02
C PRO A 128 23.37 29.21 0.95
N VAL A 129 23.38 28.65 -0.26
CA VAL A 129 23.47 27.18 -0.46
C VAL A 129 24.68 26.55 0.22
N ALA A 130 25.85 27.19 0.15
CA ALA A 130 27.05 26.73 0.85
C ALA A 130 26.87 26.70 2.37
N GLU A 131 26.01 27.56 2.92
CA GLU A 131 25.70 27.55 4.34
C GLU A 131 24.81 26.39 4.77
N ARG A 132 23.83 26.07 3.93
CA ARG A 132 22.87 24.98 4.15
C ARG A 132 23.51 23.60 4.03
N THR A 133 24.37 23.38 3.03
CA THR A 133 25.00 22.06 2.78
C THR A 133 26.13 21.70 3.74
N GLY A 134 26.59 22.65 4.56
CA GLY A 134 27.73 22.45 5.46
C GLY A 134 29.11 22.58 4.77
N PRO A 135 30.22 22.48 5.53
CA PRO A 135 31.58 22.67 5.04
C PRO A 135 32.14 21.47 4.27
N GLU A 136 31.59 20.28 4.51
CA GLU A 136 32.02 19.01 3.91
C GLU A 136 30.82 18.28 3.29
N PRO A 137 30.18 18.85 2.25
CA PRO A 137 29.03 18.23 1.61
C PRO A 137 29.40 16.89 0.98
N VAL A 138 28.43 15.99 0.87
CA VAL A 138 28.59 14.76 0.09
C VAL A 138 28.60 15.14 -1.39
N VAL A 139 29.64 14.74 -2.12
CA VAL A 139 29.71 14.96 -3.57
C VAL A 139 29.25 13.70 -4.28
N MET A 140 28.19 13.81 -5.06
CA MET A 140 27.59 12.69 -5.78
C MET A 140 27.70 12.87 -7.28
N ARG A 141 27.82 11.77 -8.02
CA ARG A 141 27.85 11.76 -9.49
C ARG A 141 26.72 10.88 -9.99
N GLY A 142 25.83 11.44 -10.81
CA GLY A 142 24.84 10.67 -11.55
C GLY A 142 25.49 9.85 -12.68
N CYS A 143 24.95 8.67 -13.00
CA CYS A 143 25.53 7.76 -14.00
C CYS A 143 25.62 8.37 -15.41
N ASP A 144 24.77 9.35 -15.73
CA ASP A 144 24.76 10.08 -16.99
C ASP A 144 25.38 11.49 -16.89
N GLY A 145 25.89 11.87 -15.71
CA GLY A 145 26.47 13.18 -15.41
C GLY A 145 25.50 14.17 -14.74
N PRO A 146 25.84 15.47 -14.73
CA PRO A 146 25.06 16.51 -14.05
C PRO A 146 23.65 16.70 -14.65
N GLY A 147 22.63 16.69 -13.79
CA GLY A 147 21.21 16.80 -14.13
C GLY A 147 20.62 18.22 -14.07
N LYS A 148 19.39 18.38 -14.54
CA LYS A 148 18.63 19.65 -14.46
C LYS A 148 17.68 19.65 -13.26
N PHE A 149 17.49 20.80 -12.63
CA PHE A 149 16.52 20.98 -11.56
C PHE A 149 15.09 20.96 -12.06
N GLY A 150 14.17 20.47 -11.22
CA GLY A 150 12.73 20.56 -11.44
C GLY A 150 12.05 19.23 -11.73
N GLY A 151 10.73 19.29 -11.84
CA GLY A 151 9.87 18.15 -12.13
C GLY A 151 9.34 17.42 -10.90
N VAL A 152 8.46 16.46 -11.17
CA VAL A 152 7.76 15.62 -10.18
C VAL A 152 8.02 14.18 -10.56
N TRP A 153 8.54 13.38 -9.64
CA TRP A 153 8.66 11.93 -9.81
C TRP A 153 7.36 11.27 -9.31
N VAL A 154 6.60 10.70 -10.23
CA VAL A 154 5.37 9.94 -9.96
C VAL A 154 5.67 8.44 -9.84
N GLN A 155 5.25 7.85 -8.72
CA GLN A 155 5.32 6.42 -8.44
C GLN A 155 3.99 5.92 -7.86
N PHE A 156 3.65 4.65 -8.10
CA PHE A 156 2.46 3.98 -7.59
C PHE A 156 2.78 3.06 -6.40
N VAL A 157 1.91 3.05 -5.38
CA VAL A 157 1.99 2.20 -4.18
C VAL A 157 0.64 1.54 -3.88
N ALA A 158 0.65 0.34 -3.29
CA ALA A 158 -0.59 -0.37 -3.01
C ALA A 158 -1.18 0.04 -1.65
N GLY A 159 -2.19 0.90 -1.72
CA GLY A 159 -3.32 0.95 -0.79
C GLY A 159 -3.15 1.33 0.70
N SER A 160 -1.95 1.37 1.30
CA SER A 160 -1.83 1.66 2.75
C SER A 160 -0.76 2.70 3.11
N GLY A 161 -0.98 3.42 4.21
CA GLY A 161 0.02 4.33 4.78
C GLY A 161 1.31 3.63 5.20
N SER A 162 1.25 2.35 5.56
CA SER A 162 2.44 1.54 5.90
C SER A 162 3.29 1.19 4.68
N ASP A 163 2.68 0.95 3.51
CA ASP A 163 3.45 0.71 2.29
C ASP A 163 4.12 1.99 1.77
N ALA A 164 3.44 3.15 1.87
CA ALA A 164 4.06 4.44 1.57
C ALA A 164 5.26 4.73 2.47
N ALA A 165 5.18 4.45 3.77
CA ALA A 165 6.30 4.59 4.70
C ALA A 165 7.48 3.67 4.33
N ALA A 166 7.20 2.43 3.92
CA ALA A 166 8.23 1.51 3.45
C ALA A 166 8.89 1.99 2.14
N ALA A 167 8.11 2.58 1.22
CA ALA A 167 8.64 3.16 -0.01
C ALA A 167 9.56 4.36 0.28
N THR A 168 9.15 5.31 1.12
CA THR A 168 9.95 6.49 1.43
C THR A 168 11.21 6.17 2.24
N ALA A 169 11.12 5.25 3.20
CA ALA A 169 12.28 4.81 3.98
C ALA A 169 13.40 4.22 3.11
N ARG A 170 13.04 3.62 1.96
CA ARG A 170 14.00 3.14 0.96
C ARG A 170 14.52 4.28 0.06
N ILE A 171 13.63 5.13 -0.45
CA ILE A 171 14.00 6.22 -1.37
C ILE A 171 14.90 7.28 -0.71
N PHE A 172 14.68 7.60 0.57
CA PHE A 172 15.38 8.72 1.22
C PHE A 172 16.82 8.41 1.66
N TYR A 173 17.16 7.12 1.82
CA TYR A 173 18.48 6.63 2.27
C TYR A 173 19.15 7.53 3.33
N ASP A 174 18.44 7.81 4.43
CA ASP A 174 18.95 8.59 5.55
C ASP A 174 19.67 7.69 6.56
N ARG A 175 20.82 7.15 6.15
CA ARG A 175 21.69 6.27 6.95
C ARG A 175 23.07 6.90 7.12
N LEU A 176 23.78 6.51 8.19
CA LEU A 176 25.12 7.03 8.48
C LEU A 176 26.09 6.72 7.34
N PHE A 177 26.04 5.49 6.85
CA PHE A 177 26.76 5.01 5.68
C PHE A 177 25.80 4.51 4.62
N ARG A 178 26.31 4.16 3.45
CA ARG A 178 25.47 3.84 2.30
C ARG A 178 26.06 2.75 1.43
N PHE A 179 25.26 1.77 1.04
CA PHE A 179 25.63 0.80 0.02
C PHE A 179 25.74 1.46 -1.35
N GLY A 180 26.71 1.01 -2.13
CA GLY A 180 26.78 1.34 -3.55
C GLY A 180 25.63 0.68 -4.33
N PRO A 181 25.39 1.10 -5.60
CA PRO A 181 24.40 0.47 -6.47
C PRO A 181 24.63 -1.04 -6.68
N ALA A 182 25.86 -1.50 -6.51
CA ALA A 182 26.28 -2.90 -6.57
C ALA A 182 26.17 -3.65 -5.22
N GLY A 183 25.62 -3.02 -4.18
CA GLY A 183 25.81 -3.45 -2.79
C GLY A 183 27.11 -2.87 -2.25
N TYR A 184 28.27 -3.39 -2.66
CA TYR A 184 29.58 -2.88 -2.22
C TYR A 184 30.22 -1.91 -3.23
N PRO A 185 31.16 -1.03 -2.81
CA PRO A 185 31.56 -0.79 -1.41
C PRO A 185 30.50 -0.01 -0.64
N ILE A 186 30.54 -0.11 0.70
CA ILE A 186 29.84 0.84 1.57
C ILE A 186 30.63 2.15 1.59
N VAL A 187 29.95 3.26 1.31
CA VAL A 187 30.55 4.59 1.18
C VAL A 187 30.10 5.54 2.29
N PRO A 188 30.93 6.55 2.63
CA PRO A 188 30.53 7.63 3.53
C PRO A 188 29.29 8.38 3.04
N HIS A 189 28.41 8.75 3.97
CA HIS A 189 27.20 9.52 3.69
C HIS A 189 27.01 10.60 4.76
N ILE A 190 26.07 10.45 5.71
CA ILE A 190 25.90 11.36 6.85
C ILE A 190 27.14 11.32 7.76
N ALA A 191 27.72 10.14 7.97
CA ALA A 191 29.05 9.98 8.54
C ALA A 191 30.11 10.08 7.44
N LYS A 192 31.20 10.80 7.72
CA LYS A 192 32.30 10.96 6.76
C LYS A 192 33.39 9.89 6.88
N ALA A 193 33.52 9.27 8.05
CA ALA A 193 34.54 8.25 8.32
C ALA A 193 34.16 7.40 9.53
N TYR A 194 34.75 6.21 9.61
CA TYR A 194 34.77 5.38 10.80
C TYR A 194 36.18 4.83 11.05
N GLU A 195 36.47 4.49 12.30
CA GLU A 195 37.65 3.70 12.70
C GLU A 195 37.15 2.45 13.42
N MET A 196 37.58 1.28 12.94
CA MET A 196 37.37 -0.01 13.60
C MET A 196 38.61 -0.35 14.42
N LYS A 197 38.46 -0.50 15.74
CA LYS A 197 39.54 -0.83 16.69
C LYS A 197 39.22 -2.13 17.42
N GLU A 198 40.25 -2.78 17.95
CA GLU A 198 40.12 -4.01 18.74
C GLU A 198 39.25 -5.06 18.02
N GLU A 199 39.59 -5.35 16.76
CA GLU A 199 38.90 -6.35 15.92
C GLU A 199 37.39 -6.09 15.72
N GLY A 200 36.94 -4.83 15.86
CA GLY A 200 35.52 -4.48 15.72
C GLY A 200 34.75 -4.47 17.04
N ARG A 201 35.44 -4.51 18.18
CA ARG A 201 34.84 -4.22 19.48
C ARG A 201 34.51 -2.74 19.63
N ILE A 202 35.36 -1.86 19.10
CA ILE A 202 35.20 -0.41 19.20
C ILE A 202 35.04 0.19 17.80
N TRP A 203 33.96 0.94 17.63
CA TRP A 203 33.65 1.67 16.40
C TRP A 203 33.53 3.15 16.70
N GLU A 204 34.50 3.94 16.22
CA GLU A 204 34.44 5.39 16.31
C GLU A 204 33.94 5.97 14.99
N VAL A 205 32.79 6.65 15.01
CA VAL A 205 32.18 7.22 13.81
C VAL A 205 32.28 8.74 13.87
N THR A 206 32.76 9.33 12.78
CA THR A 206 32.88 10.79 12.61
C THR A 206 31.76 11.30 11.72
N LEU A 207 30.89 12.13 12.28
CA LEU A 207 29.73 12.73 11.63
C LEU A 207 30.14 13.96 10.80
N ARG A 208 29.39 14.25 9.72
CA ARG A 208 29.52 15.51 9.00
C ARG A 208 28.84 16.65 9.77
N LYS A 209 29.36 17.86 9.57
CA LYS A 209 28.75 19.10 10.10
C LYS A 209 27.61 19.56 9.20
N ILE A 210 26.46 18.91 9.32
CA ILE A 210 25.27 19.15 8.49
C ILE A 210 24.12 19.72 9.34
N ARG A 211 22.98 19.97 8.70
CA ARG A 211 21.78 20.53 9.34
C ARG A 211 20.55 19.68 9.01
N TRP A 212 19.64 19.61 9.97
CA TRP A 212 18.28 19.16 9.77
C TRP A 212 17.53 20.10 8.81
N SER A 213 16.41 19.63 8.27
CA SER A 213 15.59 20.37 7.29
C SER A 213 15.00 21.70 7.79
N ASP A 214 15.03 21.94 9.10
CA ASP A 214 14.63 23.21 9.74
C ASP A 214 15.84 24.13 10.01
N GLY A 215 17.04 23.73 9.60
CA GLY A 215 18.28 24.46 9.80
C GLY A 215 18.99 24.17 11.12
N HIS A 216 18.40 23.37 12.03
CA HIS A 216 19.07 23.01 13.28
C HIS A 216 20.33 22.16 13.00
N PRO A 217 21.48 22.40 13.68
CA PRO A 217 22.67 21.56 13.52
C PRO A 217 22.38 20.08 13.84
N PHE A 218 22.89 19.17 13.02
CA PHE A 218 22.93 17.74 13.33
C PHE A 218 24.22 17.41 14.08
N THR A 219 24.11 16.74 15.22
CA THR A 219 25.24 16.50 16.11
C THR A 219 25.22 15.08 16.69
N ALA A 220 26.28 14.73 17.42
CA ALA A 220 26.32 13.50 18.21
C ALA A 220 25.14 13.39 19.20
N ASP A 221 24.56 14.50 19.66
CA ASP A 221 23.42 14.46 20.59
C ASP A 221 22.17 13.85 19.95
N ASP A 222 21.99 13.97 18.63
CA ASP A 222 20.87 13.35 17.91
C ASP A 222 21.02 11.82 17.80
N VAL A 223 22.27 11.33 17.75
CA VAL A 223 22.60 9.90 17.76
C VAL A 223 22.42 9.33 19.17
N LEU A 224 22.90 10.04 20.19
CA LEU A 224 22.73 9.64 21.59
C LEU A 224 21.25 9.65 22.01
N PHE A 225 20.49 10.67 21.60
CA PHE A 225 19.05 10.73 21.86
C PHE A 225 18.32 9.55 21.25
N PHE A 226 18.60 9.23 19.97
CA PHE A 226 18.00 8.03 19.35
C PHE A 226 18.35 6.74 20.10
N TRP A 227 19.59 6.62 20.56
CA TRP A 227 20.05 5.41 21.24
C TRP A 227 19.45 5.27 22.65
N ASN A 228 19.63 6.27 23.50
CA ASN A 228 19.24 6.21 24.91
C ASN A 228 17.75 6.52 25.12
N ASP A 229 17.23 7.50 24.40
CA ASP A 229 15.93 8.13 24.67
C ASP A 229 14.87 7.73 23.62
N PHE A 230 15.17 6.76 22.77
CA PHE A 230 14.18 6.18 21.84
C PHE A 230 14.33 4.66 21.77
N MET A 231 15.52 4.15 21.43
CA MET A 231 15.77 2.71 21.32
C MET A 231 15.75 1.99 22.68
N LEU A 232 16.32 2.61 23.71
CA LEU A 232 16.44 2.07 25.07
C LEU A 232 15.38 2.61 26.05
N ALA A 233 14.50 3.51 25.61
CA ALA A 233 13.55 4.21 26.48
C ALA A 233 12.30 3.36 26.79
N GLU A 234 12.21 2.83 28.01
CA GLU A 234 11.09 1.97 28.44
C GLU A 234 9.74 2.67 28.33
N SER A 235 9.71 3.98 28.58
CA SER A 235 8.51 4.83 28.49
C SER A 235 7.91 4.88 27.08
N LEU A 236 8.70 4.61 26.04
CA LEU A 236 8.24 4.48 24.65
C LEU A 236 8.01 3.03 24.21
N GLY A 237 8.10 2.07 25.14
CA GLY A 237 8.13 0.64 24.83
C GLY A 237 9.52 0.16 24.37
N GLY A 238 10.54 1.01 24.44
CA GLY A 238 11.94 0.71 24.15
C GLY A 238 12.59 -0.03 25.31
N GLY A 239 12.75 -1.34 25.18
CA GLY A 239 13.64 -2.13 26.04
C GLY A 239 14.32 -3.26 25.25
N ARG A 240 14.20 -3.21 23.92
CA ARG A 240 14.71 -4.24 23.01
C ARG A 240 15.62 -3.57 21.99
N VAL A 241 16.91 -3.61 22.27
CA VAL A 241 17.93 -3.28 21.28
C VAL A 241 17.84 -4.31 20.16
N TYR A 242 17.69 -3.86 18.91
CA TYR A 242 17.71 -4.79 17.77
C TYR A 242 18.92 -5.69 17.86
N LYS A 243 18.78 -6.98 17.50
CA LYS A 243 19.89 -7.94 17.48
C LYS A 243 21.10 -7.43 16.67
N HIS A 244 20.87 -6.53 15.71
CA HIS A 244 21.92 -5.82 14.96
C HIS A 244 22.83 -4.92 15.81
N PHE A 245 22.48 -4.62 17.06
CA PHE A 245 23.32 -3.84 17.97
C PHE A 245 23.61 -4.57 19.30
N THR A 246 23.33 -5.88 19.38
CA THR A 246 23.70 -6.72 20.54
C THR A 246 24.69 -7.80 20.13
N VAL A 247 25.65 -8.12 20.99
CA VAL A 247 26.59 -9.24 20.82
C VAL A 247 26.81 -9.90 22.17
N GLY A 248 26.89 -11.24 22.21
CA GLY A 248 27.01 -11.95 23.50
C GLY A 248 25.84 -11.68 24.45
N GLY A 249 24.65 -11.41 23.91
CA GLY A 249 23.43 -11.12 24.67
C GLY A 249 23.36 -9.71 25.27
N ARG A 250 24.33 -8.83 25.01
CA ARG A 250 24.41 -7.48 25.59
C ARG A 250 24.48 -6.41 24.50
N PRO A 251 23.80 -5.26 24.66
CA PRO A 251 23.88 -4.16 23.71
C PRO A 251 25.24 -3.46 23.76
N ALA A 252 25.60 -2.77 22.68
CA ALA A 252 26.70 -1.82 22.71
C ALA A 252 26.40 -0.64 23.65
N THR A 253 27.43 -0.04 24.23
CA THR A 253 27.34 1.29 24.85
C THR A 253 27.66 2.35 23.80
N LEU A 254 27.02 3.52 23.92
CA LEU A 254 27.24 4.66 23.03
C LEU A 254 27.76 5.86 23.83
N GLU A 255 28.93 6.37 23.42
CA GLU A 255 29.59 7.51 24.05
C GLU A 255 29.76 8.68 23.07
N LYS A 256 29.61 9.90 23.59
CA LYS A 256 29.95 11.13 22.86
C LYS A 256 31.42 11.47 23.08
N LEU A 257 32.24 11.37 22.02
CA LEU A 257 33.65 11.79 22.05
C LEU A 257 33.82 13.28 21.70
N GLY A 258 32.82 13.88 21.07
CA GLY A 258 32.78 15.30 20.71
C GLY A 258 31.50 15.66 19.97
N PRO A 259 31.33 16.92 19.53
CA PRO A 259 30.08 17.37 18.90
C PRO A 259 29.69 16.60 17.63
N HIS A 260 30.66 16.01 16.92
CA HIS A 260 30.44 15.26 15.67
C HIS A 260 31.22 13.92 15.68
N LYS A 261 31.48 13.35 16.86
CA LYS A 261 32.17 12.06 16.97
C LYS A 261 31.54 11.23 18.08
N VAL A 262 31.14 10.01 17.73
CA VAL A 262 30.51 9.04 18.63
C VAL A 262 31.29 7.74 18.63
N ARG A 263 31.20 6.98 19.73
CA ARG A 263 31.84 5.68 19.87
C ARG A 263 30.81 4.63 20.30
N TRP A 264 30.69 3.57 19.53
CA TRP A 264 30.06 2.33 19.98
C TRP A 264 31.13 1.40 20.55
N THR A 265 30.89 0.89 21.75
CA THR A 265 31.73 -0.12 22.40
C THR A 265 30.90 -1.38 22.62
N PHE A 266 31.25 -2.45 21.92
CA PHE A 266 30.63 -3.75 22.07
C PHE A 266 31.31 -4.57 23.19
N PRO A 267 30.58 -5.45 23.89
CA PRO A 267 31.17 -6.37 24.86
C PRO A 267 32.09 -7.43 24.25
N GLU A 268 31.88 -7.77 22.98
CA GLU A 268 32.68 -8.68 22.15
C GLU A 268 32.86 -8.05 20.76
N PRO A 269 33.83 -8.51 19.94
CA PRO A 269 33.99 -8.04 18.57
C PRO A 269 32.70 -8.15 17.74
N ARG A 270 32.42 -7.15 16.89
CA ARG A 270 31.32 -7.16 15.94
C ARG A 270 31.76 -6.57 14.59
N ALA A 271 32.07 -7.44 13.64
CA ALA A 271 32.73 -7.04 12.38
C ALA A 271 31.75 -6.52 11.31
N ASP A 272 30.48 -6.96 11.32
CA ASP A 272 29.41 -6.59 10.37
C ASP A 272 28.75 -5.24 10.67
N PHE A 273 29.28 -4.46 11.62
CA PHE A 273 28.57 -3.30 12.13
C PHE A 273 28.46 -2.16 11.11
N LEU A 274 29.37 -2.09 10.14
CA LEU A 274 29.31 -1.10 9.07
C LEU A 274 28.09 -1.33 8.16
N GLU A 275 27.83 -2.58 7.77
CA GLU A 275 26.64 -3.00 7.03
C GLU A 275 25.36 -2.63 7.81
N THR A 276 25.38 -2.81 9.13
CA THR A 276 24.28 -2.43 10.02
C THR A 276 24.02 -0.92 9.95
N LEU A 277 25.06 -0.09 10.07
CA LEU A 277 24.95 1.38 9.98
C LEU A 277 24.58 1.89 8.58
N ALA A 278 24.75 1.07 7.54
CA ALA A 278 24.31 1.34 6.18
C ALA A 278 22.85 0.95 5.92
N THR A 279 22.23 0.18 6.82
CA THR A 279 20.87 -0.38 6.66
C THR A 279 19.89 0.19 7.69
N GLN A 280 20.28 0.27 8.96
CA GLN A 280 19.42 0.61 10.09
C GLN A 280 19.50 2.10 10.45
N ALA A 281 18.39 2.66 10.94
CA ALA A 281 18.38 4.02 11.47
C ALA A 281 19.26 4.12 12.73
N ALA A 282 19.90 5.26 12.94
CA ALA A 282 20.85 5.47 14.03
C ALA A 282 20.75 6.86 14.69
N PHE A 283 19.75 7.67 14.34
CA PHE A 283 19.60 9.04 14.83
C PHE A 283 18.15 9.51 14.72
N ALA A 284 17.80 10.53 15.51
CA ALA A 284 16.51 11.20 15.49
C ALA A 284 16.66 12.67 15.93
N PRO A 285 15.80 13.60 15.46
CA PRO A 285 15.96 15.04 15.74
C PRO A 285 15.63 15.34 17.21
N ALA A 286 16.66 15.39 18.06
CA ALA A 286 16.49 15.51 19.50
C ALA A 286 15.83 16.84 19.88
N HIS A 287 16.21 17.94 19.21
CA HIS A 287 15.66 19.28 19.45
C HIS A 287 14.14 19.36 19.18
N TYR A 288 13.61 18.49 18.32
CA TYR A 288 12.20 18.43 18.01
C TYR A 288 11.44 17.42 18.86
N LEU A 289 11.94 16.18 18.96
CA LEU A 289 11.20 15.08 19.59
C LEU A 289 11.25 15.10 21.12
N LYS A 290 12.32 15.66 21.72
CA LYS A 290 12.50 15.61 23.17
C LYS A 290 11.37 16.29 23.95
N LYS A 291 10.78 17.38 23.43
CA LYS A 291 9.65 18.07 24.07
C LYS A 291 8.35 17.26 24.09
N TYR A 292 8.21 16.29 23.19
CA TYR A 292 7.07 15.37 23.14
C TYR A 292 7.33 14.06 23.90
N HIS A 293 8.56 13.83 24.36
CA HIS A 293 8.96 12.59 25.00
C HIS A 293 8.26 12.43 26.36
N PRO A 294 7.72 11.25 26.72
CA PRO A 294 7.03 11.05 28.00
C PRO A 294 7.87 11.42 29.23
N ASP A 295 9.17 11.14 29.18
CA ASP A 295 10.08 11.37 30.33
C ASP A 295 10.69 12.78 30.40
N TYR A 296 10.74 13.51 29.28
CA TYR A 296 11.43 14.81 29.19
C TYR A 296 10.50 15.98 28.88
N GLY A 297 9.34 15.72 28.29
CA GLY A 297 8.38 16.75 27.90
C GLY A 297 7.76 17.44 29.11
N ASP A 298 7.53 18.75 29.00
CA ASP A 298 6.81 19.49 30.02
C ASP A 298 5.37 18.96 30.16
N LYS A 299 4.93 18.67 31.38
CA LYS A 299 3.63 18.02 31.62
C LYS A 299 2.45 18.88 31.16
N ALA A 300 2.53 20.20 31.30
CA ALA A 300 1.46 21.11 30.87
C ALA A 300 1.40 21.19 29.34
N PHE A 301 2.56 21.27 28.68
CA PHE A 301 2.67 21.20 27.22
C PHE A 301 2.12 19.88 26.67
N LEU A 302 2.53 18.73 27.23
CA LEU A 302 2.03 17.43 26.84
C LEU A 302 0.52 17.33 27.03
N ALA A 303 -0.03 17.79 28.15
CA ALA A 303 -1.47 17.79 28.39
C ALA A 303 -2.24 18.66 27.39
N ALA A 304 -1.69 19.82 27.01
CA ALA A 304 -2.29 20.72 26.01
C ALA A 304 -2.26 20.10 24.60
N GLU A 305 -1.14 19.54 24.17
CA GLU A 305 -1.01 18.87 22.87
C GLU A 305 -1.85 17.59 22.82
N MET A 306 -1.90 16.83 23.90
CA MET A 306 -2.80 15.68 24.03
C MET A 306 -4.26 16.12 23.91
N ALA A 307 -4.65 17.25 24.50
CA ALA A 307 -6.00 17.79 24.30
C ALA A 307 -6.23 18.25 22.86
N LYS A 308 -5.26 18.94 22.23
CA LYS A 308 -5.32 19.42 20.84
C LYS A 308 -5.55 18.27 19.84
N TYR A 309 -4.85 17.15 20.04
CA TYR A 309 -4.94 15.97 19.17
C TYR A 309 -5.79 14.86 19.77
N ASN A 310 -6.56 15.09 20.83
CA ASN A 310 -7.36 14.06 21.52
C ASN A 310 -6.58 12.74 21.77
N MET A 311 -5.34 12.86 22.24
CA MET A 311 -4.48 11.72 22.57
C MET A 311 -4.67 11.29 24.03
N PRO A 312 -4.69 9.98 24.31
CA PRO A 312 -4.95 9.43 25.64
C PRO A 312 -3.75 9.53 26.59
N ASN A 313 -2.53 9.45 26.05
CA ASN A 313 -1.28 9.42 26.78
C ASN A 313 -0.14 10.05 25.96
N ALA A 314 0.97 10.37 26.64
CA ALA A 314 2.13 11.00 26.02
C ALA A 314 2.83 10.11 24.98
N ARG A 315 2.80 8.78 25.14
CA ARG A 315 3.39 7.82 24.18
C ARG A 315 2.66 7.86 22.82
N SER A 316 1.34 7.91 22.84
CA SER A 316 0.52 8.03 21.61
C SER A 316 0.77 9.36 20.91
N LEU A 317 0.88 10.45 21.68
CA LEU A 317 1.27 11.75 21.15
C LEU A 317 2.67 11.69 20.53
N TYR A 318 3.65 11.10 21.21
CA TYR A 318 5.01 10.96 20.69
C TYR A 318 5.04 10.16 19.37
N THR A 319 4.27 9.07 19.30
CA THR A 319 4.12 8.25 18.09
C THR A 319 3.55 9.08 16.93
N LEU A 320 2.52 9.90 17.18
CA LEU A 320 1.97 10.81 16.18
C LEU A 320 3.01 11.84 15.72
N MET A 321 3.82 12.36 16.64
CA MET A 321 4.80 13.42 16.33
C MET A 321 6.07 12.89 15.65
N SER A 322 6.41 11.61 15.82
CA SER A 322 7.63 10.98 15.30
C SER A 322 7.48 10.32 13.93
N ALA A 323 6.27 10.23 13.38
CA ALA A 323 6.03 9.62 12.07
C ALA A 323 4.96 10.36 11.24
N ASN A 324 5.22 10.55 9.95
CA ASN A 324 4.28 11.19 9.01
C ASN A 324 3.74 12.57 9.47
N ASN A 325 4.59 13.34 10.15
CA ASN A 325 4.29 14.69 10.62
C ASN A 325 5.02 15.72 9.76
N PRO A 326 4.33 16.70 9.14
CA PRO A 326 5.02 17.64 8.27
C PRO A 326 5.95 18.64 8.98
N ALA A 327 5.84 18.75 10.30
CA ALA A 327 6.75 19.52 11.14
C ALA A 327 8.01 18.73 11.56
N LEU A 328 8.05 17.41 11.34
CA LEU A 328 9.18 16.57 11.75
C LEU A 328 10.42 16.90 10.91
N PRO A 329 11.54 17.33 11.52
CA PRO A 329 12.78 17.57 10.78
C PRO A 329 13.35 16.27 10.21
N SER A 330 13.92 16.34 9.00
CA SER A 330 14.53 15.19 8.34
C SER A 330 15.87 15.54 7.70
N LEU A 331 16.75 14.54 7.60
CA LEU A 331 17.99 14.60 6.80
C LEU A 331 17.80 14.03 5.38
N GLY A 332 16.62 13.50 5.06
CA GLY A 332 16.30 12.95 3.75
C GLY A 332 16.26 14.02 2.64
N PRO A 333 16.38 13.61 1.36
CA PRO A 333 16.37 14.50 0.19
C PRO A 333 15.03 15.18 -0.09
N TRP A 334 13.91 14.57 0.33
CA TRP A 334 12.58 15.16 0.26
C TRP A 334 11.90 15.16 1.63
N LEU A 335 10.96 16.07 1.82
CA LEU A 335 10.26 16.35 3.07
C LEU A 335 8.77 16.17 2.87
N TYR A 336 8.13 15.52 3.83
CA TYR A 336 6.69 15.57 3.94
C TYR A 336 6.33 16.95 4.50
N ARG A 337 5.75 17.84 3.70
CA ARG A 337 5.38 19.21 4.13
C ARG A 337 3.88 19.46 4.18
N LYS A 338 3.10 18.46 3.79
CA LYS A 338 1.65 18.53 3.76
C LYS A 338 1.05 17.23 4.26
N TYR A 339 0.26 17.31 5.32
CA TYR A 339 -0.48 16.16 5.82
C TYR A 339 -1.62 15.82 4.85
N THR A 340 -1.56 14.65 4.20
CA THR A 340 -2.65 14.13 3.36
C THR A 340 -3.15 12.78 3.87
N THR A 341 -4.46 12.66 3.90
CA THR A 341 -5.24 11.43 4.14
C THR A 341 -5.80 10.82 2.85
N MET A 342 -5.66 11.55 1.75
CA MET A 342 -6.00 11.12 0.40
C MET A 342 -4.75 10.78 -0.41
N SER A 343 -4.96 9.95 -1.42
CA SER A 343 -4.03 9.83 -2.53
C SER A 343 -4.04 11.13 -3.35
N PRO A 344 -2.89 11.63 -3.81
CA PRO A 344 -1.54 11.11 -3.59
C PRO A 344 -0.85 11.67 -2.32
N MET A 345 0.14 10.95 -1.80
CA MET A 345 1.08 11.47 -0.82
C MET A 345 2.23 12.18 -1.54
N SER A 346 2.55 13.42 -1.17
CA SER A 346 3.54 14.23 -1.87
C SER A 346 4.61 14.77 -0.92
N PHE A 347 5.84 14.79 -1.43
CA PHE A 347 7.03 15.29 -0.76
C PHE A 347 7.67 16.38 -1.60
N VAL A 348 8.24 17.38 -0.94
CA VAL A 348 8.97 18.50 -1.57
C VAL A 348 10.44 18.42 -1.22
N ARG A 349 11.33 18.92 -2.07
CA ARG A 349 12.78 18.88 -1.82
C ARG A 349 13.17 19.42 -0.44
N ASN A 350 14.21 18.85 0.17
CA ASN A 350 14.78 19.36 1.40
C ASN A 350 15.74 20.53 1.11
N PRO A 351 15.47 21.77 1.57
CA PRO A 351 16.38 22.89 1.37
C PRO A 351 17.69 22.74 2.15
N TYR A 352 17.78 21.92 3.20
CA TYR A 352 19.05 21.71 3.92
C TYR A 352 19.74 20.40 3.53
N TYR A 353 19.32 19.76 2.42
CA TYR A 353 19.99 18.55 1.97
C TYR A 353 21.47 18.82 1.73
N PHE A 354 22.31 17.94 2.28
CA PHE A 354 23.74 18.16 2.46
C PHE A 354 24.61 17.66 1.30
N ALA A 355 23.99 17.11 0.25
CA ALA A 355 24.71 16.62 -0.93
C ALA A 355 24.68 17.61 -2.10
N VAL A 356 25.76 17.60 -2.87
CA VAL A 356 25.93 18.36 -4.11
C VAL A 356 26.42 17.44 -5.23
N ASP A 357 26.22 17.87 -6.48
CA ASP A 357 26.87 17.22 -7.61
C ASP A 357 28.33 17.68 -7.81
N GLU A 358 29.01 17.10 -8.81
CA GLU A 358 30.39 17.47 -9.17
C GLU A 358 30.55 18.93 -9.63
N GLU A 359 29.44 19.60 -9.96
CA GLU A 359 29.39 21.01 -10.34
C GLU A 359 28.79 21.91 -9.25
N GLY A 360 28.70 21.46 -7.99
CA GLY A 360 28.24 22.27 -6.87
C GLY A 360 26.76 22.68 -6.94
N ARG A 361 25.93 21.89 -7.62
CA ARG A 361 24.47 21.99 -7.60
C ARG A 361 23.95 21.20 -6.40
N GLN A 362 23.17 21.84 -5.53
CA GLN A 362 22.58 21.17 -4.37
C GLN A 362 21.50 20.18 -4.78
N LEU A 363 21.65 18.92 -4.38
CA LEU A 363 20.69 17.85 -4.64
C LEU A 363 19.48 17.93 -3.69
N PRO A 364 18.36 17.24 -3.97
CA PRO A 364 18.07 16.46 -5.18
C PRO A 364 17.89 17.34 -6.42
N TYR A 365 17.99 16.78 -7.64
CA TYR A 365 17.59 17.54 -8.84
C TYR A 365 16.07 17.70 -8.94
N ILE A 366 15.33 16.62 -8.68
CA ILE A 366 13.86 16.60 -8.74
C ILE A 366 13.28 17.32 -7.53
N ASP A 367 12.33 18.23 -7.77
CA ASP A 367 11.76 19.07 -6.72
C ASP A 367 10.68 18.35 -5.89
N ARG A 368 10.01 17.34 -6.46
CA ARG A 368 8.96 16.58 -5.77
C ARG A 368 8.98 15.07 -6.03
N LEU A 369 8.59 14.32 -5.00
CA LEU A 369 8.23 12.90 -5.08
C LEU A 369 6.73 12.77 -4.81
N GLN A 370 6.03 11.99 -5.63
CA GLN A 370 4.59 11.76 -5.54
C GLN A 370 4.29 10.25 -5.53
N LEU A 371 3.63 9.80 -4.46
CA LEU A 371 3.18 8.44 -4.29
C LEU A 371 1.66 8.37 -4.49
N GLU A 372 1.22 7.80 -5.61
CA GLU A 372 -0.20 7.57 -5.92
C GLU A 372 -0.63 6.20 -5.39
N PHE A 373 -1.64 6.19 -4.52
CA PHE A 373 -2.25 4.94 -4.04
C PHE A 373 -3.24 4.42 -5.07
N ILE A 374 -2.95 3.24 -5.61
CA ILE A 374 -3.83 2.48 -6.50
C ILE A 374 -3.85 1.01 -6.06
N ASP A 375 -4.79 0.23 -6.58
CA ASP A 375 -4.83 -1.22 -6.33
C ASP A 375 -3.55 -1.90 -6.88
N SER A 376 -3.01 -2.87 -6.15
CA SER A 376 -1.76 -3.54 -6.55
C SER A 376 -1.85 -4.22 -7.92
N MET A 377 -3.02 -4.75 -8.28
CA MET A 377 -3.25 -5.38 -9.60
C MET A 377 -3.29 -4.35 -10.74
N MET A 378 -3.53 -3.08 -10.42
CA MET A 378 -3.62 -1.99 -11.39
C MET A 378 -2.28 -1.30 -11.64
N VAL A 379 -1.27 -1.52 -10.79
CA VAL A 379 0.06 -0.93 -10.95
C VAL A 379 0.70 -1.29 -12.29
N PRO A 380 0.76 -2.57 -12.72
CA PRO A 380 1.32 -2.90 -14.02
C PRO A 380 0.62 -2.18 -15.18
N LEU A 381 -0.71 -2.06 -15.16
CA LEU A 381 -1.45 -1.36 -16.21
C LEU A 381 -1.15 0.16 -16.24
N ALA A 382 -1.05 0.79 -15.07
CA ALA A 382 -0.69 2.21 -14.96
C ALA A 382 0.72 2.47 -15.48
N VAL A 383 1.65 1.55 -15.22
CA VAL A 383 3.03 1.62 -15.73
C VAL A 383 3.07 1.39 -17.25
N ALA A 384 2.36 0.38 -17.73
CA ALA A 384 2.23 0.04 -19.15
C ALA A 384 1.66 1.19 -20.00
N SER A 385 0.86 2.08 -19.40
CA SER A 385 0.30 3.28 -20.05
C SER A 385 1.20 4.52 -19.93
N GLY A 386 2.42 4.39 -19.41
CA GLY A 386 3.41 5.48 -19.33
C GLY A 386 3.15 6.50 -18.21
N ARG A 387 2.34 6.16 -17.19
CA ARG A 387 2.02 7.09 -16.09
C ARG A 387 3.07 7.15 -14.98
N ALA A 388 4.01 6.21 -14.93
CA ALA A 388 5.08 6.18 -13.93
C ALA A 388 6.39 6.72 -14.51
N ASP A 389 7.12 7.55 -13.76
CA ASP A 389 8.44 8.01 -14.19
C ASP A 389 9.53 6.97 -13.88
N MET A 390 9.50 6.39 -12.69
CA MET A 390 10.31 5.22 -12.33
C MET A 390 9.52 4.35 -11.36
N GLN A 391 9.31 3.09 -11.74
CA GLN A 391 8.61 2.10 -10.95
C GLN A 391 9.39 0.78 -10.92
N PHE A 392 9.57 0.23 -9.72
CA PHE A 392 10.15 -1.10 -9.52
C PHE A 392 9.30 -1.96 -8.57
N ARG A 393 8.50 -1.32 -7.72
CA ARG A 393 7.64 -1.97 -6.72
C ARG A 393 6.30 -2.36 -7.37
N TYR A 394 5.70 -3.47 -6.96
CA TYR A 394 4.45 -4.02 -7.54
C TYR A 394 4.52 -4.39 -9.03
N ILE A 395 5.72 -4.39 -9.60
CA ILE A 395 6.02 -4.93 -10.92
C ILE A 395 6.72 -6.27 -10.72
N ARG A 396 6.29 -7.26 -11.50
CA ARG A 396 6.90 -8.58 -11.53
C ARG A 396 7.39 -8.95 -12.92
N PHE A 397 8.13 -10.05 -13.00
CA PHE A 397 8.69 -10.51 -14.26
C PHE A 397 7.61 -10.98 -15.25
N GLU A 398 6.44 -11.41 -14.80
CA GLU A 398 5.32 -11.79 -15.69
C GLU A 398 4.82 -10.62 -16.55
N ASN A 399 5.08 -9.37 -16.12
CA ASN A 399 4.70 -8.17 -16.88
C ASN A 399 5.73 -7.75 -17.94
N TYR A 400 6.88 -8.42 -18.01
CA TYR A 400 8.01 -7.99 -18.81
C TYR A 400 7.67 -7.87 -20.31
N THR A 401 7.07 -8.90 -20.90
CA THR A 401 6.72 -8.92 -22.33
C THR A 401 5.77 -7.78 -22.68
N GLU A 402 4.75 -7.55 -21.85
CA GLU A 402 3.79 -6.44 -22.04
C GLU A 402 4.51 -5.08 -22.00
N PHE A 403 5.43 -4.88 -21.06
CA PHE A 403 6.17 -3.63 -20.96
C PHE A 403 7.09 -3.42 -22.15
N MET A 404 7.78 -4.46 -22.62
CA MET A 404 8.63 -4.37 -23.81
C MET A 404 7.82 -4.03 -25.06
N GLU A 405 6.61 -4.60 -25.22
CA GLU A 405 5.71 -4.29 -26.33
C GLU A 405 5.24 -2.81 -26.30
N ARG A 406 4.97 -2.28 -25.11
CA ARG A 406 4.44 -0.92 -24.91
C ARG A 406 5.50 0.16 -24.73
N ALA A 407 6.76 -0.20 -24.50
CA ALA A 407 7.87 0.70 -24.19
C ALA A 407 8.02 1.83 -25.21
N ARG A 408 8.02 1.49 -26.52
CA ARG A 408 8.18 2.47 -27.60
C ARG A 408 6.98 3.41 -27.74
N GLU A 409 5.77 2.87 -27.58
CA GLU A 409 4.53 3.65 -27.72
C GLU A 409 4.38 4.65 -26.57
N ASN A 410 4.66 4.20 -25.35
CA ASN A 410 4.45 4.96 -24.12
C ASN A 410 5.73 5.62 -23.58
N LYS A 411 6.82 5.62 -24.37
CA LYS A 411 8.09 6.33 -24.11
C LYS A 411 8.72 6.02 -22.76
N PHE A 412 8.89 4.73 -22.49
CA PHE A 412 9.65 4.26 -21.33
C PHE A 412 10.62 3.15 -21.74
N ARG A 413 11.67 2.96 -20.93
CA ARG A 413 12.61 1.84 -21.03
C ARG A 413 12.38 0.86 -19.88
N VAL A 414 12.65 -0.41 -20.15
CA VAL A 414 12.58 -1.49 -19.15
C VAL A 414 14.01 -1.92 -18.83
N LEU A 415 14.39 -1.80 -17.55
CA LEU A 415 15.68 -2.21 -17.02
C LEU A 415 15.52 -3.52 -16.24
N CYS A 416 16.60 -4.30 -16.19
CA CYS A 416 16.68 -5.57 -15.48
C CYS A 416 17.78 -5.47 -14.40
N TRP A 417 17.37 -5.18 -13.17
CA TRP A 417 18.26 -5.14 -12.01
C TRP A 417 18.51 -6.55 -11.45
N ILE A 418 19.64 -6.70 -10.75
CA ILE A 418 20.03 -7.95 -10.11
C ILE A 418 19.11 -8.16 -8.89
N PRO A 419 18.42 -9.29 -8.79
CA PRO A 419 17.60 -9.57 -7.61
C PRO A 419 18.54 -9.83 -6.43
N GLY A 420 18.34 -9.10 -5.33
CA GLY A 420 19.01 -9.33 -4.05
C GLY A 420 18.33 -10.40 -3.20
N THR A 421 17.26 -11.00 -3.73
CA THR A 421 16.57 -12.16 -3.19
C THR A 421 16.82 -13.37 -4.10
N SER A 422 16.88 -14.56 -3.51
CA SER A 422 16.97 -15.82 -4.27
C SER A 422 15.60 -16.39 -4.66
N SER A 423 14.50 -15.88 -4.08
CA SER A 423 13.13 -16.23 -4.42
C SER A 423 12.12 -15.10 -4.16
N GLU A 424 11.24 -14.83 -5.13
CA GLU A 424 10.09 -13.93 -4.95
C GLU A 424 8.86 -14.64 -4.34
N TRP A 425 8.88 -15.98 -4.28
CA TRP A 425 7.78 -16.82 -3.78
C TRP A 425 8.37 -18.04 -3.07
N LEU A 426 8.64 -17.90 -1.78
CA LEU A 426 9.24 -18.93 -0.92
C LEU A 426 8.19 -19.53 0.00
N ILE A 427 8.19 -20.86 0.10
CA ILE A 427 7.37 -21.60 1.05
C ILE A 427 8.13 -21.73 2.37
N TYR A 428 7.54 -21.24 3.46
CA TYR A 428 8.03 -21.38 4.82
C TYR A 428 7.14 -22.37 5.61
N PRO A 429 7.52 -23.66 5.70
CA PRO A 429 6.87 -24.62 6.58
C PRO A 429 7.04 -24.22 8.05
N ASN A 430 6.00 -24.28 8.85
CA ASN A 430 6.08 -23.87 10.26
C ASN A 430 6.59 -25.00 11.17
N LEU A 431 7.90 -25.01 11.45
CA LEU A 431 8.56 -26.01 12.30
C LEU A 431 8.22 -25.87 13.79
N ASN A 432 7.67 -24.74 14.23
CA ASN A 432 7.29 -24.51 15.63
C ASN A 432 5.81 -24.10 15.74
N ARG A 433 4.97 -24.70 14.89
CA ARG A 433 3.52 -24.51 14.88
C ARG A 433 2.95 -24.66 16.28
N ALA A 434 2.11 -23.70 16.68
CA ALA A 434 1.42 -23.78 17.97
C ALA A 434 0.46 -24.98 18.00
N VAL A 435 0.52 -25.75 19.08
CA VAL A 435 -0.45 -26.82 19.36
C VAL A 435 -1.65 -26.16 20.03
N ILE A 436 -2.79 -26.22 19.37
CA ILE A 436 -4.05 -25.67 19.88
C ILE A 436 -4.68 -26.74 20.77
N ALA A 437 -5.03 -26.38 22.01
CA ALA A 437 -5.68 -27.29 22.93
C ALA A 437 -6.94 -27.91 22.29
N ASP A 438 -7.14 -29.21 22.50
CA ASP A 438 -8.24 -30.00 21.94
C ASP A 438 -8.28 -30.13 20.40
N ASP A 439 -7.30 -29.58 19.67
CA ASP A 439 -7.12 -29.77 18.22
C ASP A 439 -5.97 -30.74 17.93
N ARG A 440 -6.26 -32.04 17.93
CA ARG A 440 -5.29 -33.11 17.58
C ARG A 440 -4.71 -32.95 16.18
N ALA A 441 -5.44 -32.32 15.25
CA ALA A 441 -4.92 -32.07 13.90
C ALA A 441 -3.80 -31.03 13.90
N SER A 442 -3.86 -30.03 14.78
CA SER A 442 -2.78 -29.05 14.95
C SER A 442 -1.49 -29.71 15.44
N GLU A 443 -1.58 -30.66 16.37
CA GLU A 443 -0.45 -31.40 16.91
C GLU A 443 0.22 -32.28 15.85
N LEU A 444 -0.57 -33.07 15.11
CA LEU A 444 -0.07 -33.91 14.04
C LEU A 444 0.63 -33.08 12.96
N LYS A 445 0.02 -31.97 12.53
CA LYS A 445 0.63 -31.05 11.56
C LYS A 445 1.95 -30.49 12.05
N GLY A 446 2.04 -30.09 13.32
CA GLY A 446 3.29 -29.60 13.92
C GLY A 446 4.40 -30.66 13.86
N LYS A 447 4.08 -31.92 14.21
CA LYS A 447 5.01 -33.05 14.11
C LYS A 447 5.46 -33.29 12.66
N LEU A 448 4.53 -33.31 11.70
CA LEU A 448 4.84 -33.49 10.28
C LEU A 448 5.74 -32.37 9.74
N LEU A 449 5.42 -31.11 10.02
CA LEU A 449 6.20 -29.96 9.54
C LEU A 449 7.62 -29.91 10.15
N ALA A 450 7.79 -30.40 11.37
CA ALA A 450 9.10 -30.50 12.03
C ALA A 450 9.99 -31.62 11.45
N GLU A 451 9.42 -32.68 10.87
CA GLU A 451 10.16 -33.79 10.25
C GLU A 451 10.88 -33.35 8.96
N LYS A 452 12.22 -33.48 8.93
CA LYS A 452 13.01 -33.09 7.75
C LYS A 452 12.65 -33.90 6.50
N GLU A 453 12.38 -35.20 6.64
CA GLU A 453 12.04 -36.05 5.50
C GLU A 453 10.68 -35.71 4.89
N PHE A 454 9.74 -35.18 5.70
CA PHE A 454 8.48 -34.66 5.20
C PHE A 454 8.72 -33.46 4.29
N ARG A 455 9.50 -32.46 4.75
CA ARG A 455 9.84 -31.28 3.94
C ARG A 455 10.62 -31.64 2.67
N GLN A 456 11.58 -32.56 2.78
CA GLN A 456 12.32 -33.08 1.63
C GLN A 456 11.40 -33.75 0.61
N ALA A 457 10.45 -34.57 1.07
CA ALA A 457 9.46 -35.21 0.20
C ALA A 457 8.57 -34.19 -0.51
N LEU A 458 8.09 -33.18 0.22
CA LEU A 458 7.31 -32.09 -0.38
C LEU A 458 8.09 -31.36 -1.48
N SER A 459 9.40 -31.14 -1.29
CA SER A 459 10.24 -30.51 -2.31
C SER A 459 10.48 -31.40 -3.53
N LEU A 460 10.70 -32.71 -3.34
CA LEU A 460 10.87 -33.68 -4.43
C LEU A 460 9.59 -33.90 -5.23
N ALA A 461 8.43 -33.72 -4.61
CA ALA A 461 7.13 -33.86 -5.26
C ALA A 461 6.83 -32.74 -6.27
N VAL A 462 7.39 -31.55 -6.10
CA VAL A 462 7.13 -30.39 -6.98
C VAL A 462 7.79 -30.59 -8.34
N ASP A 463 6.99 -30.50 -9.41
CA ASP A 463 7.49 -30.42 -10.78
C ASP A 463 7.77 -28.97 -11.17
N ARG A 464 9.04 -28.58 -11.07
CA ARG A 464 9.48 -27.20 -11.27
C ARG A 464 9.44 -26.77 -12.74
N GLY A 465 9.51 -27.71 -13.69
CA GLY A 465 9.59 -27.39 -15.12
C GLY A 465 8.36 -26.63 -15.63
N PRO A 466 7.15 -27.19 -15.52
CA PRO A 466 5.91 -26.52 -15.94
C PRO A 466 5.68 -25.18 -15.23
N ILE A 467 6.08 -25.07 -13.96
CA ILE A 467 5.97 -23.82 -13.20
C ILE A 467 6.92 -22.75 -13.77
N ILE A 468 8.17 -23.13 -14.06
CA ILE A 468 9.17 -22.23 -14.62
C ILE A 468 8.77 -21.74 -16.01
N ASP A 469 8.21 -22.61 -16.85
CA ASP A 469 7.73 -22.23 -18.17
C ASP A 469 6.54 -21.26 -18.08
N ALA A 470 5.60 -21.51 -17.16
CA ALA A 470 4.40 -20.71 -17.00
C ALA A 470 4.64 -19.32 -16.39
N PHE A 471 5.49 -19.22 -15.34
CA PHE A 471 5.68 -17.97 -14.57
C PHE A 471 6.97 -17.23 -14.92
N TYR A 472 7.99 -17.93 -15.41
CA TYR A 472 9.31 -17.34 -15.66
C TYR A 472 9.74 -17.47 -17.13
N ALA A 473 8.85 -17.87 -18.04
CA ALA A 473 9.11 -18.04 -19.47
C ALA A 473 10.34 -18.91 -19.78
N GLY A 474 10.62 -19.91 -18.93
CA GLY A 474 11.79 -20.80 -19.09
C GLY A 474 13.14 -20.18 -18.69
N LEU A 475 13.15 -18.97 -18.11
CA LEU A 475 14.39 -18.23 -17.82
C LEU A 475 14.96 -18.51 -16.43
N ALA A 476 14.11 -18.87 -15.48
CA ALA A 476 14.53 -19.29 -14.16
C ALA A 476 15.04 -20.75 -14.17
N LYS A 477 15.74 -21.16 -13.11
CA LYS A 477 16.24 -22.54 -12.95
C LYS A 477 15.70 -23.17 -11.66
N PRO A 478 15.48 -24.50 -11.63
CA PRO A 478 15.18 -25.21 -10.38
C PRO A 478 16.25 -24.93 -9.32
N HIS A 479 15.85 -24.42 -8.16
CA HIS A 479 16.78 -23.80 -7.22
C HIS A 479 16.18 -23.75 -5.81
N GLN A 480 16.93 -24.10 -4.77
CA GLN A 480 16.58 -23.73 -3.39
C GLN A 480 17.09 -22.34 -3.04
N VAL A 481 16.47 -21.68 -2.06
CA VAL A 481 17.02 -20.42 -1.55
C VAL A 481 18.41 -20.67 -0.96
N GLU A 482 19.39 -19.92 -1.45
CA GLU A 482 20.80 -20.01 -1.11
C GLU A 482 21.47 -18.63 -1.32
N PRO A 483 22.61 -18.33 -0.67
CA PRO A 483 23.38 -17.13 -0.97
C PRO A 483 23.95 -17.19 -2.41
N GLY A 484 23.31 -16.53 -3.37
CA GLY A 484 23.63 -16.67 -4.81
C GLY A 484 25.06 -16.30 -5.24
N PRO A 485 25.40 -16.40 -6.54
CA PRO A 485 26.73 -16.10 -7.05
C PRO A 485 27.21 -14.66 -6.84
N TYR A 486 26.29 -13.72 -6.59
CA TYR A 486 26.61 -12.33 -6.23
C TYR A 486 26.93 -12.14 -4.74
N SER A 487 26.72 -13.17 -3.92
CA SER A 487 27.08 -13.20 -2.50
C SER A 487 28.56 -13.50 -2.33
N LEU A 488 29.14 -13.01 -1.23
CA LEU A 488 30.48 -13.45 -0.80
C LEU A 488 30.48 -14.89 -0.23
N TYR A 489 29.31 -15.52 -0.08
CA TYR A 489 29.09 -16.79 0.62
C TYR A 489 28.36 -17.86 -0.22
N PRO A 490 28.75 -18.11 -1.49
CA PRO A 490 27.98 -18.99 -2.38
C PRO A 490 27.83 -20.43 -1.86
N SER A 491 26.66 -21.04 -2.07
CA SER A 491 26.39 -22.42 -1.62
C SER A 491 25.74 -23.32 -2.67
N GLU A 492 26.57 -24.03 -3.44
CA GLU A 492 26.10 -24.97 -4.45
C GLU A 492 25.36 -26.19 -3.86
N LYS A 493 25.74 -26.64 -2.65
CA LYS A 493 25.08 -27.77 -1.98
C LYS A 493 23.63 -27.42 -1.63
N LEU A 494 23.39 -26.26 -1.04
CA LEU A 494 22.05 -25.80 -0.70
C LEU A 494 21.23 -25.54 -1.96
N ARG A 495 21.83 -24.85 -2.94
CA ARG A 495 21.23 -24.54 -4.24
C ARG A 495 20.50 -25.71 -4.90
N THR A 496 21.10 -26.89 -4.85
CA THR A 496 20.63 -28.10 -5.55
C THR A 496 19.91 -29.10 -4.64
N ALA A 497 19.80 -28.81 -3.34
CA ALA A 497 19.21 -29.72 -2.36
C ALA A 497 17.73 -30.01 -2.69
N PHE A 498 17.40 -31.28 -2.98
CA PHE A 498 16.03 -31.74 -3.22
C PHE A 498 15.26 -30.95 -4.30
N THR A 499 15.94 -30.42 -5.32
CA THR A 499 15.31 -29.67 -6.42
C THR A 499 14.85 -30.56 -7.58
N ARG A 500 15.35 -31.80 -7.68
CA ARG A 500 14.92 -32.77 -8.68
C ARG A 500 13.47 -33.22 -8.44
N HIS A 501 12.74 -33.47 -9.52
CA HIS A 501 11.39 -34.02 -9.45
C HIS A 501 11.46 -35.56 -9.34
N ASP A 502 11.07 -36.10 -8.18
CA ASP A 502 10.99 -37.54 -7.93
C ASP A 502 9.81 -37.88 -6.99
N PRO A 503 8.58 -38.00 -7.53
CA PRO A 503 7.40 -38.38 -6.76
C PRO A 503 7.49 -39.77 -6.11
N ALA A 504 8.28 -40.69 -6.68
CA ALA A 504 8.43 -42.03 -6.13
C ALA A 504 9.25 -42.00 -4.84
N GLU A 505 10.35 -41.26 -4.82
CA GLU A 505 11.11 -41.04 -3.59
C GLU A 505 10.34 -40.20 -2.57
N ALA A 506 9.61 -39.18 -3.02
CA ALA A 506 8.73 -38.41 -2.15
C ALA A 506 7.75 -39.32 -1.42
N ASN A 507 7.07 -40.24 -2.13
CA ASN A 507 6.17 -41.21 -1.51
C ASN A 507 6.87 -42.14 -0.52
N ARG A 508 8.06 -42.68 -0.85
CA ARG A 508 8.83 -43.52 0.09
C ARG A 508 9.15 -42.78 1.39
N LYS A 509 9.57 -41.51 1.30
CA LYS A 509 9.86 -40.66 2.46
C LYS A 509 8.60 -40.38 3.27
N LEU A 510 7.49 -40.04 2.61
CA LEU A 510 6.21 -39.83 3.29
C LEU A 510 5.73 -41.10 4.01
N ASP A 511 5.83 -42.27 3.39
CA ASP A 511 5.48 -43.54 4.03
C ASP A 511 6.32 -43.81 5.28
N ALA A 512 7.62 -43.53 5.21
CA ALA A 512 8.52 -43.67 6.36
C ALA A 512 8.16 -42.71 7.49
N VAL A 513 7.84 -41.45 7.18
CA VAL A 513 7.39 -40.45 8.16
C VAL A 513 6.07 -40.88 8.80
N TRP A 514 5.08 -41.31 8.02
CA TRP A 514 3.79 -41.77 8.54
C TRP A 514 3.96 -42.95 9.50
N ARG A 515 4.76 -43.95 9.13
CA ARG A 515 5.06 -45.10 10.00
C ARG A 515 5.78 -44.68 11.29
N ARG A 516 6.73 -43.74 11.21
CA ARG A 516 7.46 -43.21 12.38
C ARG A 516 6.54 -42.51 13.37
N LEU A 517 5.50 -41.85 12.88
CA LEU A 517 4.46 -41.21 13.70
C LEU A 517 3.36 -42.18 14.15
N GLY A 518 3.47 -43.48 13.85
CA GLY A 518 2.47 -44.48 14.22
C GLY A 518 1.17 -44.42 13.41
N LEU A 519 1.20 -43.82 12.22
CA LEU A 519 0.06 -43.68 11.33
C LEU A 519 0.12 -44.67 10.16
N ASP A 520 -1.04 -45.00 9.59
CA ASP A 520 -1.13 -45.81 8.38
C ASP A 520 -0.65 -45.00 7.16
N PRO A 521 0.42 -45.43 6.46
CA PRO A 521 0.89 -44.75 5.26
C PRO A 521 -0.06 -44.92 4.06
N ALA A 522 -1.02 -45.85 4.11
CA ALA A 522 -1.96 -46.08 3.02
C ALA A 522 -2.79 -44.84 2.72
N VAL A 523 -2.90 -44.52 1.42
CA VAL A 523 -3.81 -43.46 0.96
C VAL A 523 -5.24 -43.98 0.95
N ARG A 524 -6.18 -43.13 1.37
CA ARG A 524 -7.61 -43.41 1.29
C ARG A 524 -8.05 -43.47 -0.18
N LYS A 525 -9.27 -43.97 -0.44
CA LYS A 525 -9.86 -44.05 -1.79
C LYS A 525 -9.89 -42.71 -2.55
N ASP A 526 -9.90 -41.59 -1.84
CA ASP A 526 -9.84 -40.25 -2.44
C ASP A 526 -8.40 -39.77 -2.71
N GLY A 527 -7.40 -40.61 -2.48
CA GLY A 527 -5.99 -40.37 -2.82
C GLY A 527 -5.16 -39.70 -1.73
N PHE A 528 -5.73 -39.40 -0.54
CA PHE A 528 -5.02 -38.64 0.50
C PHE A 528 -4.64 -39.48 1.72
N ARG A 529 -3.53 -39.10 2.36
CA ARG A 529 -3.05 -39.66 3.63
C ARG A 529 -3.88 -39.13 4.80
N CYS A 530 -4.10 -39.98 5.80
CA CYS A 530 -5.03 -39.71 6.90
C CYS A 530 -4.33 -39.53 8.26
N ASP A 531 -5.08 -38.95 9.19
CA ASP A 531 -4.79 -38.94 10.63
C ASP A 531 -5.18 -40.28 11.29
N GLU A 532 -5.01 -40.39 12.61
CA GLU A 532 -5.40 -41.59 13.37
C GLU A 532 -6.89 -41.96 13.29
N ASN A 533 -7.75 -41.03 12.87
CA ASN A 533 -9.20 -41.22 12.76
C ASN A 533 -9.64 -41.50 11.30
N GLY A 534 -8.70 -41.67 10.37
CA GLY A 534 -9.00 -41.88 8.95
C GLY A 534 -9.49 -40.63 8.22
N ARG A 535 -9.25 -39.42 8.76
CA ARG A 535 -9.59 -38.14 8.11
C ARG A 535 -8.39 -37.62 7.32
N PRO A 536 -8.57 -37.11 6.08
CA PRO A 536 -7.46 -36.53 5.31
C PRO A 536 -6.79 -35.35 6.01
N VAL A 537 -5.46 -35.40 6.14
CA VAL A 537 -4.68 -34.28 6.69
C VAL A 537 -4.64 -33.15 5.66
N THR A 538 -5.23 -32.00 5.99
CA THR A 538 -5.35 -30.85 5.07
C THR A 538 -4.48 -29.69 5.52
N PHE A 539 -3.53 -29.26 4.70
CA PHE A 539 -2.64 -28.13 4.97
C PHE A 539 -3.10 -26.84 4.25
N TYR A 540 -2.67 -25.69 4.77
CA TYR A 540 -2.97 -24.39 4.16
C TYR A 540 -1.72 -23.57 3.83
N MET A 541 -1.61 -23.11 2.59
CA MET A 541 -0.70 -22.05 2.15
C MET A 541 -1.38 -20.69 2.31
N ILE A 542 -0.76 -19.76 3.03
CA ILE A 542 -1.32 -18.43 3.27
C ILE A 542 -0.41 -17.33 2.71
N PHE A 543 -1.02 -16.35 2.04
CA PHE A 543 -0.32 -15.21 1.39
C PHE A 543 -1.20 -13.95 1.37
N THR A 544 -0.64 -12.82 0.90
CA THR A 544 -1.37 -11.56 0.65
C THR A 544 -1.34 -11.20 -0.83
N ASP A 545 -2.05 -10.14 -1.18
CA ASP A 545 -1.99 -9.45 -2.47
C ASP A 545 -0.56 -9.07 -2.91
N PHE A 546 0.29 -8.65 -1.97
CA PHE A 546 1.68 -8.30 -2.20
C PHE A 546 2.51 -9.46 -2.74
N THR A 547 2.34 -10.68 -2.22
CA THR A 547 3.03 -11.87 -2.74
C THR A 547 2.31 -12.46 -3.94
N GLY A 548 0.98 -12.31 -3.99
CA GLY A 548 0.13 -12.88 -5.03
C GLY A 548 -0.04 -14.39 -4.86
N THR A 549 -0.89 -15.00 -5.70
CA THR A 549 -1.14 -16.44 -5.67
C THR A 549 0.07 -17.26 -6.15
N GLY A 550 0.86 -16.71 -7.07
CA GLY A 550 2.03 -17.37 -7.65
C GLY A 550 1.71 -18.80 -8.12
N PRO A 551 2.64 -19.75 -7.95
CA PRO A 551 2.47 -21.15 -8.36
C PRO A 551 1.70 -22.02 -7.36
N ALA A 552 0.94 -21.45 -6.41
CA ALA A 552 0.29 -22.21 -5.34
C ALA A 552 -0.57 -23.39 -5.85
N GLN A 553 -1.29 -23.20 -6.95
CA GLN A 553 -2.11 -24.26 -7.55
C GLN A 553 -1.26 -25.44 -8.04
N PHE A 554 -0.18 -25.16 -8.78
CA PHE A 554 0.74 -26.21 -9.28
C PHE A 554 1.35 -27.00 -8.11
N VAL A 555 1.83 -26.30 -7.08
CA VAL A 555 2.40 -26.94 -5.88
C VAL A 555 1.36 -27.81 -5.17
N ALA A 556 0.12 -27.32 -5.01
CA ALA A 556 -0.96 -28.08 -4.39
C ALA A 556 -1.33 -29.33 -5.20
N ASP A 557 -1.38 -29.23 -6.52
CA ASP A 557 -1.68 -30.35 -7.41
C ASP A 557 -0.56 -31.40 -7.39
N ASP A 558 0.71 -30.98 -7.33
CA ASP A 558 1.86 -31.89 -7.22
C ASP A 558 1.90 -32.61 -5.87
N TRP A 559 1.61 -31.90 -4.78
CA TRP A 559 1.48 -32.50 -3.45
C TRP A 559 0.31 -33.47 -3.37
N ALA A 560 -0.80 -33.20 -4.06
CA ALA A 560 -1.94 -34.11 -4.13
C ALA A 560 -1.57 -35.46 -4.78
N LYS A 561 -0.69 -35.46 -5.78
CA LYS A 561 -0.20 -36.70 -6.45
C LYS A 561 0.58 -37.63 -5.51
N VAL A 562 1.17 -37.10 -4.43
CA VAL A 562 1.86 -37.89 -3.39
C VAL A 562 1.03 -38.07 -2.12
N GLY A 563 -0.28 -37.76 -2.21
CA GLY A 563 -1.26 -37.98 -1.15
C GLY A 563 -1.29 -36.90 -0.06
N ILE A 564 -0.71 -35.73 -0.30
CA ILE A 564 -0.75 -34.58 0.62
C ILE A 564 -1.79 -33.58 0.14
N ARG A 565 -2.82 -33.36 0.95
CA ARG A 565 -3.87 -32.39 0.63
C ARG A 565 -3.45 -30.99 1.08
N CYS A 566 -3.35 -30.05 0.15
CA CYS A 566 -3.08 -28.65 0.47
C CYS A 566 -4.05 -27.71 -0.24
N MET A 567 -4.49 -26.67 0.48
CA MET A 567 -5.30 -25.57 -0.03
C MET A 567 -4.54 -24.27 0.12
N TYR A 568 -4.89 -23.24 -0.64
CA TYR A 568 -4.30 -21.90 -0.49
C TYR A 568 -5.36 -20.84 -0.19
N GLN A 569 -4.96 -19.81 0.55
CA GLN A 569 -5.84 -18.76 1.03
C GLN A 569 -5.17 -17.38 0.91
N LEU A 570 -5.85 -16.47 0.20
CA LEU A 570 -5.52 -15.05 0.20
C LEU A 570 -6.02 -14.42 1.51
N CYS A 571 -5.13 -13.74 2.24
CA CYS A 571 -5.42 -13.06 3.50
C CYS A 571 -5.06 -11.57 3.40
N SER A 572 -5.75 -10.70 4.16
CA SER A 572 -5.28 -9.33 4.35
C SER A 572 -3.94 -9.35 5.09
N ARG A 573 -3.07 -8.36 4.82
CA ARG A 573 -1.74 -8.30 5.44
C ARG A 573 -1.77 -8.27 6.97
N PRO A 574 -2.68 -7.54 7.64
CA PRO A 574 -2.83 -7.63 9.09
C PRO A 574 -3.18 -9.03 9.58
N LEU A 575 -4.17 -9.69 8.97
CA LEU A 575 -4.58 -11.06 9.35
C LEU A 575 -3.44 -12.07 9.14
N LEU A 576 -2.68 -11.91 8.05
CA LEU A 576 -1.50 -12.73 7.78
C LEU A 576 -0.45 -12.56 8.90
N THR A 577 -0.17 -11.34 9.32
CA THR A 577 0.75 -11.05 10.44
C THR A 577 0.27 -11.66 11.75
N VAL A 578 -1.03 -11.59 12.04
CA VAL A 578 -1.63 -12.21 13.23
C VAL A 578 -1.44 -13.73 13.22
N ARG A 579 -1.73 -14.41 12.10
CA ARG A 579 -1.49 -15.85 11.97
C ARG A 579 0.00 -16.20 12.09
N LYS A 580 0.87 -15.38 11.50
CA LYS A 580 2.32 -15.53 11.55
C LYS A 580 2.82 -15.50 12.99
N LEU A 581 2.53 -14.43 13.74
CA LEU A 581 3.01 -14.28 15.11
C LEU A 581 2.43 -15.36 16.02
N SER A 582 1.17 -15.77 15.81
CA SER A 582 0.53 -16.86 16.59
C SER A 582 1.01 -18.24 16.29
N ARG A 583 1.95 -18.35 15.34
CA ARG A 583 2.46 -19.63 14.84
C ARG A 583 1.30 -20.54 14.39
N ASN A 584 0.16 -19.95 14.03
CA ASN A 584 -1.05 -20.65 13.61
C ASN A 584 -1.20 -20.62 12.10
N TYR A 585 -0.26 -21.30 11.43
CA TYR A 585 -0.25 -21.52 9.99
C TYR A 585 0.59 -22.76 9.67
N ASP A 586 0.32 -23.36 8.50
CA ASP A 586 1.06 -24.53 8.03
C ASP A 586 2.21 -24.11 7.13
N PHE A 587 1.89 -23.38 6.07
CA PHE A 587 2.86 -22.83 5.11
C PHE A 587 2.63 -21.33 4.93
N TYR A 588 3.62 -20.53 5.33
CA TYR A 588 3.64 -19.09 5.09
C TYR A 588 4.36 -18.81 3.78
N ILE A 589 3.78 -17.97 2.92
CA ILE A 589 4.35 -17.65 1.61
C ILE A 589 4.82 -16.20 1.61
N TRP A 590 6.11 -16.00 1.33
CA TRP A 590 6.74 -14.68 1.24
C TRP A 590 7.99 -14.68 0.37
N SER A 591 8.59 -13.53 0.09
CA SER A 591 9.91 -13.50 -0.57
C SER A 591 11.03 -13.96 0.38
N SER A 592 12.14 -14.39 -0.19
CA SER A 592 13.42 -14.50 0.53
C SER A 592 14.05 -13.10 0.68
N GLU A 593 15.16 -12.95 1.39
CA GLU A 593 15.86 -11.66 1.54
C GLU A 593 17.28 -11.83 2.05
N SER A 594 18.15 -10.88 1.64
CA SER A 594 19.51 -10.73 2.17
C SER A 594 20.46 -11.88 1.79
N GLU A 595 20.13 -12.65 0.75
CA GLU A 595 20.99 -13.74 0.29
C GLU A 595 22.35 -13.24 -0.26
N ILE A 596 22.44 -11.97 -0.71
CA ILE A 596 23.73 -11.35 -1.10
C ILE A 596 24.58 -10.97 0.12
N VAL A 597 23.98 -10.58 1.25
CA VAL A 597 24.69 -10.19 2.49
C VAL A 597 24.09 -10.94 3.69
N PRO A 598 24.18 -12.27 3.73
CA PRO A 598 23.45 -13.10 4.69
C PRO A 598 23.84 -12.85 6.15
N LEU A 599 25.00 -12.24 6.42
CA LEU A 599 25.38 -11.83 7.78
C LEU A 599 24.48 -10.73 8.34
N LEU A 600 23.88 -9.87 7.49
CA LEU A 600 22.91 -8.89 7.94
C LEU A 600 21.59 -9.54 8.33
N SER A 601 21.09 -10.48 7.54
CA SER A 601 19.83 -11.17 7.81
C SER A 601 19.86 -12.59 7.24
N PRO A 602 20.26 -13.61 8.00
CA PRO A 602 20.34 -14.98 7.52
C PRO A 602 18.95 -15.66 7.54
N ARG A 603 17.85 -14.91 7.39
CA ARG A 603 16.51 -15.32 7.86
C ARG A 603 15.96 -16.60 7.21
N SER A 604 16.50 -16.97 6.06
CA SER A 604 16.15 -18.17 5.28
C SER A 604 16.94 -19.41 5.72
N PHE A 605 18.05 -19.24 6.47
CA PHE A 605 19.02 -20.26 6.82
C PHE A 605 19.15 -20.47 8.33
N VAL A 606 19.05 -19.39 9.09
CA VAL A 606 19.18 -19.35 10.55
C VAL A 606 17.97 -18.64 11.14
N ALA A 607 17.36 -19.24 12.17
CA ALA A 607 16.21 -18.67 12.84
C ALA A 607 16.66 -17.53 13.78
N THR A 608 16.74 -16.30 13.25
CA THR A 608 17.28 -15.16 14.00
C THR A 608 16.23 -14.19 14.53
N THR A 609 15.07 -14.09 13.87
CA THR A 609 13.99 -13.15 14.22
C THR A 609 12.62 -13.74 13.84
N ASN A 610 11.53 -13.02 14.10
CA ASN A 610 10.18 -13.36 13.61
C ASN A 610 10.02 -13.27 12.08
N GLU A 611 11.06 -12.85 11.35
CA GLU A 611 11.09 -12.91 9.88
C GLU A 611 11.60 -14.27 9.36
N SER A 612 12.16 -15.11 10.24
CA SER A 612 12.40 -16.52 9.95
C SER A 612 11.09 -17.30 10.05
N ALA A 613 10.19 -17.08 9.09
CA ALA A 613 8.81 -17.58 9.12
C ALA A 613 8.70 -19.11 9.07
N TYR A 614 9.78 -19.86 8.87
CA TYR A 614 9.76 -21.31 9.03
C TYR A 614 9.93 -21.74 10.49
N ALA A 615 10.46 -20.87 11.36
CA ALA A 615 10.74 -21.17 12.77
C ALA A 615 10.69 -19.92 13.65
N ILE A 616 9.53 -19.26 13.71
CA ILE A 616 9.35 -17.99 14.42
C ILE A 616 9.63 -18.10 15.91
N GLY A 617 9.19 -19.18 16.56
CA GLY A 617 9.41 -19.37 18.00
C GLY A 617 10.89 -19.39 18.34
N TRP A 618 11.68 -20.07 17.52
CA TRP A 618 13.14 -20.11 17.64
C TRP A 618 13.79 -18.76 17.37
N GLY A 619 13.36 -18.06 16.31
CA GLY A 619 13.85 -16.71 16.00
C GLY A 619 13.51 -15.67 17.08
N ASN A 620 12.32 -15.75 17.67
CA ASN A 620 11.93 -14.92 18.82
C ASN A 620 12.82 -15.21 20.03
N TRP A 621 13.00 -16.48 20.38
CA TRP A 621 13.86 -16.88 21.50
C TRP A 621 15.30 -16.39 21.31
N PHE A 622 15.86 -16.54 20.11
CA PHE A 622 17.22 -16.09 19.84
C PHE A 622 17.36 -14.56 19.83
N SER A 623 16.43 -13.84 19.19
CA SER A 623 16.43 -12.37 19.17
C SER A 623 16.19 -11.73 20.55
N LEU A 624 15.62 -12.49 21.49
CA LEU A 624 15.51 -12.13 22.90
C LEU A 624 16.72 -12.59 23.73
N ASN A 625 17.83 -12.94 23.07
CA ASN A 625 19.07 -13.39 23.72
C ASN A 625 18.88 -14.66 24.58
N GLY A 626 17.91 -15.52 24.25
CA GLY A 626 17.63 -16.75 25.00
C GLY A 626 18.80 -17.72 25.05
N MET A 627 19.68 -17.71 24.03
CA MET A 627 20.93 -18.48 24.03
C MET A 627 21.87 -18.12 25.20
N TYR A 628 21.74 -16.90 25.71
CA TYR A 628 22.52 -16.35 26.81
C TYR A 628 21.76 -16.32 28.14
N GLY A 629 20.57 -16.94 28.21
CA GLY A 629 19.78 -17.07 29.44
C GLY A 629 18.98 -15.84 29.84
N ALA A 630 18.69 -14.93 28.89
CA ALA A 630 17.88 -13.75 29.15
C ALA A 630 16.44 -14.13 29.62
N PRO A 631 15.93 -13.57 30.74
CA PRO A 631 14.60 -13.87 31.26
C PRO A 631 13.45 -13.66 30.26
N GLU A 632 13.58 -12.64 29.40
CA GLU A 632 12.59 -12.25 28.39
C GLU A 632 12.39 -13.35 27.34
N ALA A 633 13.37 -14.23 27.15
CA ALA A 633 13.25 -15.38 26.26
C ALA A 633 12.31 -16.48 26.82
N GLY A 634 11.80 -16.32 28.05
CA GLY A 634 10.73 -17.14 28.63
C GLY A 634 9.32 -16.80 28.17
N ASN A 635 9.15 -15.78 27.31
CA ASN A 635 7.86 -15.36 26.78
C ASN A 635 7.12 -16.46 25.98
N PRO A 636 5.77 -16.52 26.00
CA PRO A 636 4.99 -17.57 25.31
C PRO A 636 5.26 -17.69 23.80
N GLY A 637 5.60 -16.58 23.14
CA GLY A 637 5.97 -16.52 21.72
C GLY A 637 7.42 -16.94 21.40
N ALA A 638 8.24 -17.20 22.41
CA ALA A 638 9.64 -17.61 22.29
C ALA A 638 9.80 -19.09 22.67
N VAL A 639 10.32 -19.90 21.74
CA VAL A 639 10.56 -21.33 21.97
C VAL A 639 12.06 -21.58 22.03
N PRO A 640 12.59 -22.13 23.14
CA PRO A 640 13.99 -22.52 23.22
C PRO A 640 14.38 -23.49 22.11
N VAL A 641 15.49 -23.20 21.45
CA VAL A 641 16.08 -24.12 20.47
C VAL A 641 16.78 -25.25 21.22
N PRO A 642 16.45 -26.53 20.98
CA PRO A 642 17.15 -27.63 21.65
C PRO A 642 18.63 -27.63 21.30
N ARG A 643 19.52 -27.79 22.30
CA ARG A 643 20.99 -27.79 22.09
C ARG A 643 21.48 -28.87 21.13
N THR A 644 20.74 -29.98 21.02
CA THR A 644 21.02 -31.09 20.09
C THR A 644 20.50 -30.84 18.68
N SER A 645 19.73 -29.76 18.45
CA SER A 645 19.16 -29.45 17.15
C SER A 645 20.23 -28.90 16.20
N PRO A 646 20.22 -29.28 14.91
CA PRO A 646 21.05 -28.64 13.89
C PRO A 646 20.84 -27.11 13.81
N MET A 647 19.65 -26.62 14.17
CA MET A 647 19.39 -25.18 14.24
C MET A 647 20.23 -24.47 15.30
N TYR A 648 20.46 -25.12 16.46
CA TYR A 648 21.29 -24.54 17.51
C TYR A 648 22.73 -24.37 17.01
N ARG A 649 23.26 -25.38 16.30
CA ARG A 649 24.57 -25.30 15.67
C ARG A 649 24.65 -24.20 14.62
N ALA A 650 23.64 -24.06 13.77
CA ALA A 650 23.59 -22.98 12.78
C ALA A 650 23.57 -21.59 13.44
N ILE A 651 22.88 -21.44 14.58
CA ILE A 651 22.90 -20.22 15.40
C ILE A 651 24.29 -19.96 15.99
N GLU A 652 24.97 -20.98 16.53
CA GLU A 652 26.35 -20.85 17.03
C GLU A 652 27.31 -20.36 15.94
N CYS A 653 27.27 -20.99 14.76
CA CYS A 653 28.09 -20.60 13.63
C CYS A 653 27.81 -19.16 13.21
N TYR A 654 26.54 -18.73 13.25
CA TYR A 654 26.16 -17.36 12.91
C TYR A 654 26.70 -16.35 13.92
N GLU A 655 26.54 -16.60 15.22
CA GLU A 655 27.10 -15.70 16.26
C GLU A 655 28.63 -15.65 16.19
N GLU A 656 29.29 -16.75 15.84
CA GLU A 656 30.75 -16.75 15.61
C GLU A 656 31.12 -15.96 14.33
N ALA A 657 30.36 -16.08 13.26
CA ALA A 657 30.62 -15.38 11.99
C ALA A 657 30.48 -13.86 12.16
N VAL A 658 29.46 -13.41 12.89
CA VAL A 658 29.24 -11.98 13.22
C VAL A 658 30.39 -11.41 14.08
N ARG A 659 30.99 -12.24 14.95
CA ARG A 659 32.12 -11.85 15.81
C ARG A 659 33.46 -11.87 15.08
N SER A 660 33.62 -12.69 14.06
CA SER A 660 34.90 -12.84 13.36
C SER A 660 35.19 -11.64 12.45
N ALA A 661 36.36 -11.04 12.60
CA ALA A 661 36.89 -10.03 11.69
C ALA A 661 37.65 -10.62 10.49
N ASP A 662 37.82 -11.96 10.44
CA ASP A 662 38.48 -12.66 9.34
C ASP A 662 37.45 -13.13 8.30
N PRO A 663 37.46 -12.57 7.07
CA PRO A 663 36.54 -12.97 6.01
C PRO A 663 36.65 -14.45 5.62
N ALA A 664 37.82 -15.08 5.79
CA ALA A 664 37.98 -16.51 5.49
C ALA A 664 37.21 -17.37 6.50
N ARG A 665 37.33 -17.07 7.80
CA ARG A 665 36.56 -17.72 8.86
C ARG A 665 35.05 -17.48 8.71
N GLN A 666 34.63 -16.27 8.37
CA GLN A 666 33.22 -15.97 8.08
C GLN A 666 32.67 -16.86 6.96
N LYS A 667 33.43 -17.04 5.86
CA LYS A 667 33.03 -17.92 4.75
C LYS A 667 32.91 -19.38 5.15
N GLU A 668 33.84 -19.88 5.97
CA GLU A 668 33.79 -21.24 6.48
C GLU A 668 32.53 -21.50 7.32
N LEU A 669 32.22 -20.60 8.26
CA LEU A 669 31.06 -20.69 9.13
C LEU A 669 29.74 -20.56 8.34
N MET A 670 29.69 -19.66 7.37
CA MET A 670 28.54 -19.53 6.48
C MET A 670 28.32 -20.77 5.61
N ARG A 671 29.39 -21.41 5.14
CA ARG A 671 29.29 -22.70 4.43
C ARG A 671 28.66 -23.77 5.32
N GLU A 672 29.11 -23.90 6.58
CA GLU A 672 28.53 -24.84 7.55
C GLU A 672 27.03 -24.57 7.77
N ILE A 673 26.63 -23.31 7.93
CA ILE A 673 25.22 -22.90 8.05
C ILE A 673 24.41 -23.37 6.83
N THR A 674 24.91 -23.11 5.62
CA THR A 674 24.19 -23.48 4.40
C THR A 674 24.14 -25.00 4.19
N ASP A 675 25.16 -25.73 4.63
CA ASP A 675 25.19 -27.19 4.58
C ASP A 675 24.15 -27.80 5.54
N ILE A 676 24.05 -27.27 6.75
CA ILE A 676 23.00 -27.63 7.71
C ILE A 676 21.61 -27.36 7.10
N ALA A 677 21.43 -26.19 6.48
CA ALA A 677 20.17 -25.84 5.81
C ALA A 677 19.86 -26.77 4.63
N ALA A 678 20.87 -27.20 3.87
CA ALA A 678 20.71 -28.11 2.73
C ALA A 678 20.21 -29.50 3.17
N GLU A 679 20.74 -30.00 4.28
CA GLU A 679 20.39 -31.32 4.82
C GLU A 679 19.00 -31.35 5.46
N ASN A 680 18.60 -30.24 6.08
CA ASN A 680 17.34 -30.18 6.81
C ASN A 680 16.18 -29.56 6.00
N LEU A 681 16.49 -28.78 4.97
CA LEU A 681 15.55 -28.08 4.11
C LEU A 681 14.51 -27.26 4.89
N TRP A 682 14.95 -26.13 5.45
CA TRP A 682 14.10 -25.25 6.28
C TRP A 682 12.98 -24.58 5.49
N THR A 683 13.25 -24.24 4.24
CA THR A 683 12.32 -23.60 3.30
C THR A 683 12.27 -24.40 2.01
N ILE A 684 11.18 -24.27 1.25
CA ILE A 684 11.02 -24.96 -0.04
C ILE A 684 10.82 -23.90 -1.13
N ASN A 685 11.72 -23.91 -2.11
CA ASN A 685 11.66 -23.00 -3.24
C ASN A 685 11.42 -23.74 -4.56
N VAL A 686 10.82 -23.03 -5.52
CA VAL A 686 10.53 -23.55 -6.86
C VAL A 686 11.68 -23.23 -7.80
N ALA A 687 12.04 -21.95 -7.93
CA ALA A 687 12.99 -21.50 -8.94
C ALA A 687 13.84 -20.33 -8.48
N SER A 688 14.95 -20.08 -9.17
CA SER A 688 15.79 -18.90 -8.96
C SER A 688 14.99 -17.62 -9.24
N ALA A 689 15.22 -16.57 -8.46
CA ALA A 689 14.60 -15.27 -8.72
C ALA A 689 14.94 -14.77 -10.15
N PRO A 690 13.94 -14.31 -10.92
CA PRO A 690 14.18 -13.66 -12.20
C PRO A 690 14.83 -12.27 -11.98
N PRO A 691 15.36 -11.63 -13.05
CA PRO A 691 15.80 -10.24 -12.97
C PRO A 691 14.70 -9.33 -12.43
N LYS A 692 15.06 -8.36 -11.59
CA LYS A 692 14.10 -7.40 -11.09
C LYS A 692 13.78 -6.36 -12.16
N ILE A 693 12.53 -6.33 -12.61
CA ILE A 693 12.08 -5.39 -13.62
C ILE A 693 11.88 -4.00 -13.03
N VAL A 694 12.45 -3.00 -13.70
CA VAL A 694 12.31 -1.58 -13.39
C VAL A 694 11.90 -0.84 -14.65
N VAL A 695 10.80 -0.11 -14.60
CA VAL A 695 10.35 0.73 -15.72
C VAL A 695 10.74 2.17 -15.45
N VAL A 696 11.34 2.82 -16.45
CA VAL A 696 11.84 4.20 -16.36
C VAL A 696 11.40 5.00 -17.58
N SER A 697 10.73 6.14 -17.38
CA SER A 697 10.39 7.09 -18.43
C SER A 697 11.63 7.50 -19.22
N GLU A 698 11.50 7.63 -20.55
CA GLU A 698 12.60 8.12 -21.39
C GLU A 698 13.01 9.56 -21.03
N ASN A 699 12.12 10.34 -20.41
CA ASN A 699 12.44 11.68 -19.93
C ASN A 699 13.31 11.68 -18.67
N MET A 700 13.47 10.54 -18.00
CA MET A 700 14.20 10.41 -16.74
C MET A 700 15.62 9.83 -16.96
N ARG A 701 16.62 10.51 -16.40
CA ARG A 701 18.05 10.19 -16.48
C ARG A 701 18.64 9.92 -15.10
N ASN A 702 19.89 9.46 -15.08
CA ASN A 702 20.66 9.09 -13.90
C ASN A 702 20.13 7.86 -13.13
N VAL A 703 19.19 7.11 -13.72
CA VAL A 703 18.78 5.79 -13.20
C VAL A 703 19.74 4.73 -13.73
N PRO A 704 20.50 4.02 -12.87
CA PRO A 704 21.49 3.05 -13.33
C PRO A 704 20.88 1.91 -14.14
N GLU A 705 21.54 1.52 -15.22
CA GLU A 705 21.11 0.38 -16.06
C GLU A 705 21.09 -0.93 -15.27
N LYS A 706 22.04 -1.10 -14.35
CA LYS A 706 22.14 -2.26 -13.45
C LYS A 706 22.35 -1.77 -12.02
N ALA A 707 21.65 -2.40 -11.09
CA ALA A 707 21.81 -2.25 -9.67
C ALA A 707 21.36 -3.53 -8.97
N VAL A 708 21.74 -3.70 -7.72
CA VAL A 708 21.20 -4.75 -6.85
C VAL A 708 19.92 -4.24 -6.18
N GLU A 709 18.86 -5.03 -6.25
CA GLU A 709 17.59 -4.75 -5.57
C GLU A 709 17.44 -5.57 -4.30
N GLY A 710 17.26 -4.90 -3.16
CA GLY A 710 16.90 -5.58 -1.92
C GLY A 710 16.53 -4.60 -0.81
N TYR A 711 15.89 -5.11 0.23
CA TYR A 711 15.55 -4.33 1.41
C TYR A 711 16.80 -3.91 2.19
N CYS A 712 17.77 -4.81 2.37
CA CYS A 712 19.03 -4.50 3.07
C CYS A 712 19.84 -3.39 2.39
N PHE A 713 19.74 -3.29 1.06
CA PHE A 713 20.36 -2.21 0.28
C PHE A 713 19.49 -0.96 0.20
N LEU A 714 18.30 -0.96 0.82
CA LEU A 714 17.31 0.12 0.76
C LEU A 714 16.97 0.56 -0.68
N THR A 715 16.99 -0.35 -1.66
CA THR A 715 16.75 -0.02 -3.09
C THR A 715 15.39 0.66 -3.30
N PRO A 716 15.28 1.75 -4.09
CA PRO A 716 16.28 2.31 -5.00
C PRO A 716 17.20 3.31 -4.30
N GLY A 717 17.12 3.46 -2.99
CA GLY A 717 17.98 4.38 -2.28
C GLY A 717 19.45 4.17 -2.62
N ASN A 718 19.97 2.93 -2.69
CA ASN A 718 21.38 2.65 -3.04
C ASN A 718 21.80 3.19 -4.42
N THR A 719 20.87 3.38 -5.36
CA THR A 719 21.12 3.83 -6.74
C THR A 719 21.17 5.36 -6.92
N ALA A 720 21.09 6.09 -5.81
CA ALA A 720 21.18 7.54 -5.69
C ALA A 720 20.03 8.31 -6.36
N PRO A 721 18.78 8.11 -5.90
CA PRO A 721 17.63 8.81 -6.44
C PRO A 721 17.75 10.34 -6.38
N GLU A 722 18.58 10.87 -5.49
CA GLU A 722 18.85 12.30 -5.35
C GLU A 722 19.52 12.88 -6.60
N THR A 723 20.25 12.03 -7.35
CA THR A 723 20.87 12.37 -8.62
C THR A 723 19.97 12.17 -9.83
N TYR A 724 18.78 11.57 -9.66
CA TYR A 724 17.83 11.39 -10.75
C TYR A 724 17.32 12.75 -11.23
N CYS A 725 17.13 12.89 -12.54
CA CYS A 725 16.68 14.16 -13.12
C CYS A 725 15.86 13.93 -14.39
N PHE A 726 15.09 14.95 -14.77
CA PHE A 726 14.39 14.97 -16.04
C PHE A 726 15.18 15.75 -17.09
N ASP A 727 15.19 15.27 -18.34
CA ASP A 727 15.71 16.05 -19.47
C ASP A 727 14.85 17.29 -19.74
N ARG A 728 13.52 17.13 -19.55
CA ARG A 728 12.49 18.17 -19.66
C ARG A 728 11.65 18.20 -18.38
N PRO A 729 12.09 18.90 -17.33
CA PRO A 729 11.31 19.03 -16.09
C PRO A 729 10.06 19.88 -16.31
N SER A 730 8.93 19.48 -15.71
CA SER A 730 7.72 20.30 -15.65
C SER A 730 7.81 21.32 -14.51
N ALA A 731 7.33 22.54 -14.76
CA ALA A 731 7.24 23.63 -13.77
C ALA A 731 5.84 23.76 -13.14
N ALA A 732 4.89 22.88 -13.49
CA ALA A 732 3.49 23.02 -13.10
C ALA A 732 3.27 23.00 -11.58
N ALA A 733 4.13 22.29 -10.84
CA ALA A 733 4.04 22.16 -9.39
C ALA A 733 4.89 23.18 -8.61
N ASP A 734 5.61 24.09 -9.28
CA ASP A 734 6.58 24.98 -8.64
C ASP A 734 5.93 25.93 -7.63
N ALA A 735 4.77 26.50 -7.97
CA ALA A 735 4.05 27.42 -7.10
C ALA A 735 3.60 26.75 -5.79
N ASP A 736 3.09 25.52 -5.86
CA ASP A 736 2.70 24.74 -4.68
C ASP A 736 3.94 24.29 -3.88
N THR A 737 5.03 23.95 -4.56
CA THR A 737 6.31 23.59 -3.93
C THR A 737 6.84 24.76 -3.08
N VAL A 738 6.87 25.97 -3.66
CA VAL A 738 7.30 27.19 -2.96
C VAL A 738 6.41 27.46 -1.74
N ARG A 739 5.09 27.33 -1.90
CA ARG A 739 4.13 27.51 -0.79
C ARG A 739 4.39 26.53 0.35
N GLN A 740 4.57 25.23 0.06
CA GLN A 740 4.82 24.20 1.08
C GLN A 740 6.17 24.37 1.78
N LEU A 741 7.19 24.83 1.05
CA LEU A 741 8.51 25.14 1.63
C LEU A 741 8.44 26.34 2.59
N ALA A 742 7.63 27.35 2.27
CA ALA A 742 7.50 28.56 3.08
C ALA A 742 6.64 28.38 4.33
N ALA A 743 5.53 27.64 4.23
CA ALA A 743 4.50 27.64 5.26
C ALA A 743 4.52 26.44 6.22
N GLY A 744 4.99 25.25 5.79
CA GLY A 744 4.99 24.00 6.56
C GLY A 744 3.66 23.66 7.25
N ASP A 745 2.89 22.69 6.76
CA ASP A 745 1.60 22.38 7.38
C ASP A 745 1.76 21.69 8.76
N GLU A 746 0.82 21.95 9.68
CA GLU A 746 0.67 21.13 10.90
C GLU A 746 -0.26 19.94 10.64
N ILE A 747 -0.16 18.91 11.48
CA ILE A 747 -1.21 17.88 11.54
C ILE A 747 -2.51 18.59 11.95
N PRO A 748 -3.60 18.45 11.19
CA PRO A 748 -4.86 19.09 11.57
C PRO A 748 -5.33 18.52 12.93
N PRO A 749 -5.78 19.36 13.87
CA PRO A 749 -6.39 18.89 15.09
C PRO A 749 -7.64 18.07 14.79
N VAL A 750 -8.07 17.24 15.76
CA VAL A 750 -9.25 16.37 15.61
C VAL A 750 -10.50 17.18 15.34
N SER A 751 -10.61 18.34 15.97
CA SER A 751 -11.72 19.26 15.80
C SER A 751 -11.67 19.96 14.45
N GLY A 752 -12.69 19.67 13.64
CA GLY A 752 -13.20 20.46 12.52
C GLY A 752 -12.16 21.17 11.65
N VAL A 753 -11.97 20.67 10.42
CA VAL A 753 -11.27 21.36 9.32
C VAL A 753 -11.40 22.87 9.47
N PRO A 754 -10.31 23.63 9.66
CA PRO A 754 -10.40 25.07 9.79
C PRO A 754 -10.83 25.65 8.44
N VAL A 755 -12.14 25.71 8.22
CA VAL A 755 -12.69 26.49 7.13
C VAL A 755 -12.35 27.94 7.45
N SER A 756 -11.71 28.62 6.49
CA SER A 756 -11.37 30.04 6.58
C SER A 756 -12.58 30.84 7.07
N ALA A 757 -12.40 31.95 7.77
CA ALA A 757 -13.52 32.74 8.32
C ALA A 757 -14.61 33.04 7.25
N LEU A 758 -14.18 33.29 6.01
CA LEU A 758 -15.07 33.45 4.86
C LEU A 758 -15.80 32.15 4.50
N GLY A 759 -15.11 31.01 4.42
CA GLY A 759 -15.75 29.73 4.15
C GLY A 759 -16.67 29.28 5.29
N ARG A 760 -16.35 29.60 6.55
CA ARG A 760 -17.20 29.35 7.72
C ARG A 760 -18.46 30.21 7.65
N ALA A 761 -18.34 31.47 7.26
CA ALA A 761 -19.48 32.35 7.00
C ALA A 761 -20.35 31.86 5.84
N VAL A 762 -19.74 31.40 4.73
CA VAL A 762 -20.46 30.81 3.58
C VAL A 762 -21.14 29.51 3.97
N GLN A 763 -20.45 28.61 4.68
CA GLN A 763 -21.01 27.35 5.17
C GLN A 763 -22.17 27.58 6.14
N LEU A 764 -22.01 28.49 7.11
CA LEU A 764 -23.07 28.87 8.03
C LEU A 764 -24.23 29.54 7.30
N SER A 765 -23.97 30.37 6.28
CA SER A 765 -25.02 30.99 5.45
C SER A 765 -25.76 29.96 4.60
N LEU A 766 -25.06 28.97 4.04
CA LEU A 766 -25.65 27.86 3.29
C LEU A 766 -26.46 26.93 4.21
N LEU A 767 -25.95 26.63 5.41
CA LEU A 767 -26.66 25.86 6.43
C LEU A 767 -27.87 26.62 6.97
N ALA A 768 -27.76 27.94 7.16
CA ALA A 768 -28.87 28.80 7.56
C ALA A 768 -29.91 28.93 6.44
N ALA A 769 -29.50 29.04 5.17
CA ALA A 769 -30.39 29.06 4.03
C ALA A 769 -31.09 27.70 3.83
N ALA A 770 -30.36 26.60 3.98
CA ALA A 770 -30.93 25.25 3.94
C ALA A 770 -31.86 25.00 5.14
N GLY A 771 -31.47 25.43 6.33
CA GLY A 771 -32.29 25.38 7.55
C GLY A 771 -33.56 26.21 7.43
N LEU A 772 -33.47 27.43 6.86
CA LEU A 772 -34.60 28.29 6.56
C LEU A 772 -35.50 27.67 5.48
N LEU A 773 -34.93 27.09 4.43
CA LEU A 773 -35.67 26.37 3.39
C LEU A 773 -36.44 25.18 4.00
N VAL A 774 -35.79 24.38 4.84
CA VAL A 774 -36.40 23.27 5.56
C VAL A 774 -37.49 23.76 6.51
N LEU A 775 -37.26 24.86 7.25
CA LEU A 775 -38.26 25.47 8.12
C LEU A 775 -39.46 25.98 7.33
N LEU A 776 -39.24 26.65 6.20
CA LEU A 776 -40.30 27.08 5.29
C LEU A 776 -41.07 25.89 4.71
N LEU A 777 -40.38 24.79 4.39
CA LEU A 777 -41.00 23.54 3.92
C LEU A 777 -41.81 22.85 5.02
N ILE A 778 -41.31 22.84 6.26
CA ILE A 778 -42.02 22.33 7.45
C ILE A 778 -43.30 23.13 7.69
N LEU A 779 -43.19 24.47 7.70
CA LEU A 779 -44.33 25.37 7.91
C LEU A 779 -45.37 25.24 6.80
N LYS A 780 -44.92 25.02 5.56
CA LYS A 780 -45.80 24.86 4.40
C LYS A 780 -46.41 23.45 4.29
N HIS A 781 -45.71 22.43 4.78
CA HIS A 781 -46.07 21.02 4.61
C HIS A 781 -45.75 20.21 5.90
N PRO A 782 -46.74 19.95 6.78
CA PRO A 782 -46.55 19.16 8.02
C PRO A 782 -45.99 17.75 7.80
N PHE A 783 -46.15 17.19 6.60
CA PHE A 783 -45.54 15.94 6.18
C PHE A 783 -44.01 15.95 6.27
N VAL A 784 -43.36 17.09 5.98
CA VAL A 784 -41.89 17.23 6.07
C VAL A 784 -41.44 17.09 7.51
N LEU A 785 -42.17 17.68 8.47
CA LEU A 785 -41.89 17.52 9.90
C LEU A 785 -42.04 16.05 10.31
N ARG A 786 -43.11 15.38 9.90
CA ARG A 786 -43.33 13.95 10.19
C ARG A 786 -42.17 13.10 9.66
N ARG A 787 -41.67 13.36 8.45
CA ARG A 787 -40.52 12.64 7.87
C ARG A 787 -39.24 12.89 8.65
N LEU A 788 -38.92 14.14 8.98
CA LEU A 788 -37.74 14.48 9.80
C LEU A 788 -37.79 13.81 11.17
N VAL A 789 -38.97 13.77 11.82
CA VAL A 789 -39.17 13.07 13.09
C VAL A 789 -38.98 11.56 12.95
N ILE A 790 -39.37 10.94 11.82
CA ILE A 790 -39.15 9.50 11.56
C ILE A 790 -37.68 9.20 11.23
N MET A 791 -36.95 10.13 10.63
CA MET A 791 -35.53 9.94 10.30
C MET A 791 -34.68 9.73 11.55
N VAL A 792 -34.97 10.45 12.65
CA VAL A 792 -34.22 10.34 13.92
C VAL A 792 -34.23 8.93 14.50
N PRO A 793 -35.38 8.29 14.81
CA PRO A 793 -35.41 6.91 15.31
C PRO A 793 -34.90 5.91 14.28
N THR A 794 -35.07 6.17 12.98
CA THR A 794 -34.53 5.29 11.92
C THR A 794 -33.00 5.27 11.97
N LEU A 795 -32.35 6.45 12.00
CA LEU A 795 -30.90 6.56 12.10
C LEU A 795 -30.37 6.00 13.42
N PHE A 796 -31.12 6.17 14.52
CA PHE A 796 -30.77 5.58 15.81
C PHE A 796 -30.79 4.04 15.78
N VAL A 797 -31.81 3.43 15.18
CA VAL A 797 -31.86 1.95 15.03
C VAL A 797 -30.72 1.48 14.15
N ILE A 798 -30.47 2.17 13.03
CA ILE A 798 -29.37 1.86 12.13
C ILE A 798 -28.03 1.95 12.86
N SER A 799 -27.79 2.99 13.68
CA SER A 799 -26.53 3.14 14.39
C SER A 799 -26.28 2.04 15.40
N VAL A 800 -27.33 1.57 16.09
CA VAL A 800 -27.23 0.38 16.97
C VAL A 800 -26.87 -0.85 16.13
N CYS A 801 -27.56 -1.08 15.01
CA CYS A 801 -27.27 -2.22 14.12
C CYS A 801 -25.84 -2.18 13.58
N VAL A 802 -25.38 -1.02 13.08
CA VAL A 802 -24.02 -0.83 12.57
C VAL A 802 -22.99 -1.12 13.65
N PHE A 803 -23.18 -0.55 14.84
CA PHE A 803 -22.28 -0.75 15.98
C PHE A 803 -22.21 -2.23 16.38
N THR A 804 -23.35 -2.93 16.44
CA THR A 804 -23.40 -4.36 16.77
C THR A 804 -22.76 -5.22 15.67
N ILE A 805 -23.11 -5.02 14.39
CA ILE A 805 -22.65 -5.85 13.28
C ILE A 805 -21.12 -5.82 13.15
N ILE A 806 -20.50 -4.66 13.34
CA ILE A 806 -19.04 -4.51 13.26
C ILE A 806 -18.32 -5.24 14.40
N GLN A 807 -19.00 -5.48 15.52
CA GLN A 807 -18.48 -6.21 16.67
C GLN A 807 -18.75 -7.73 16.61
N LEU A 808 -19.55 -8.21 15.66
CA LEU A 808 -19.89 -9.64 15.54
C LEU A 808 -18.72 -10.54 15.09
N PRO A 809 -17.80 -10.13 14.20
CA PRO A 809 -16.66 -10.96 13.84
C PRO A 809 -15.86 -11.38 15.09
N PRO A 810 -15.46 -12.66 15.23
CA PRO A 810 -14.65 -13.08 16.36
C PRO A 810 -13.28 -12.40 16.33
N GLY A 811 -12.94 -11.71 17.42
CA GLY A 811 -11.74 -10.89 17.58
C GLY A 811 -11.97 -9.42 17.17
N ASP A 812 -11.55 -8.48 18.02
CA ASP A 812 -11.47 -7.06 17.67
C ASP A 812 -10.02 -6.66 17.29
N TYR A 813 -9.86 -5.47 16.70
CA TYR A 813 -8.53 -4.95 16.31
C TYR A 813 -7.55 -4.97 17.49
N LEU A 814 -8.04 -4.66 18.70
CA LEU A 814 -7.24 -4.67 19.91
C LEU A 814 -6.77 -6.09 20.26
N SER A 815 -7.66 -7.08 20.27
CA SER A 815 -7.34 -8.49 20.57
C SER A 815 -6.30 -9.04 19.59
N ASN A 816 -6.43 -8.69 18.30
CA ASN A 816 -5.44 -9.03 17.29
C ASN A 816 -4.11 -8.32 17.55
N ARG A 817 -4.12 -7.04 17.95
CA ARG A 817 -2.92 -6.29 18.25
C ARG A 817 -2.23 -6.77 19.54
N ILE A 818 -3.00 -7.14 20.56
CA ILE A 818 -2.57 -7.78 21.80
C ILE A 818 -1.85 -9.07 21.46
N MET A 819 -2.50 -9.95 20.70
CA MET A 819 -1.94 -11.24 20.30
C MET A 819 -0.64 -11.05 19.51
N GLN A 820 -0.60 -10.08 18.58
CA GLN A 820 0.65 -9.71 17.91
C GLN A 820 1.76 -9.28 18.88
N LEU A 821 1.44 -8.48 19.91
CA LEU A 821 2.44 -8.01 20.88
C LEU A 821 2.95 -9.15 21.76
N GLU A 822 2.05 -9.96 22.32
CA GLU A 822 2.34 -11.15 23.11
C GLU A 822 3.25 -12.14 22.36
N GLU A 823 3.00 -12.29 21.06
CA GLU A 823 3.69 -13.26 20.22
C GLU A 823 4.91 -12.70 19.48
N SER A 824 5.03 -11.36 19.40
CA SER A 824 6.25 -10.69 18.93
C SER A 824 7.43 -10.82 19.90
N GLY A 825 7.17 -11.33 21.11
CA GLY A 825 8.17 -11.53 22.16
C GLY A 825 8.54 -10.25 22.91
N ALA A 826 7.65 -9.25 22.97
CA ALA A 826 7.83 -8.09 23.86
C ALA A 826 7.83 -8.53 25.34
N SER A 827 8.51 -7.79 26.25
CA SER A 827 8.50 -8.18 27.67
C SER A 827 7.08 -8.11 28.26
N PRO A 828 6.75 -8.90 29.29
CA PRO A 828 5.43 -8.86 29.91
C PRO A 828 4.99 -7.45 30.34
N GLU A 829 5.91 -6.65 30.89
CA GLU A 829 5.65 -5.27 31.31
C GLU A 829 5.40 -4.32 30.12
N GLN A 830 6.10 -4.53 28.99
CA GLN A 830 5.90 -3.76 27.76
C GLN A 830 4.58 -4.10 27.08
N ILE A 831 4.23 -5.38 27.08
CA ILE A 831 2.94 -5.86 26.59
C ILE A 831 1.86 -5.18 27.44
N GLU A 832 1.90 -5.33 28.77
CA GLU A 832 0.91 -4.73 29.67
C GLU A 832 0.79 -3.22 29.48
N SER A 833 1.91 -2.50 29.41
CA SER A 833 1.91 -1.05 29.16
C SER A 833 1.32 -0.65 27.79
N GLN A 834 1.65 -1.36 26.72
CA GLN A 834 1.09 -1.07 25.38
C GLN A 834 -0.38 -1.47 25.28
N ILE A 835 -0.76 -2.56 25.94
CA ILE A 835 -2.15 -3.01 26.04
C ILE A 835 -2.96 -1.98 26.81
N ASP A 836 -2.48 -1.50 27.94
CA ASP A 836 -3.14 -0.46 28.72
C ASP A 836 -3.24 0.84 27.94
N ASP A 837 -2.19 1.23 27.20
CA ASP A 837 -2.26 2.40 26.32
C ASP A 837 -3.34 2.26 25.24
N LEU A 838 -3.46 1.08 24.61
CA LEU A 838 -4.47 0.84 23.58
C LEU A 838 -5.88 0.69 24.18
N ARG A 839 -6.01 0.08 25.36
CA ARG A 839 -7.25 0.01 26.14
C ARG A 839 -7.73 1.40 26.55
N VAL A 840 -6.81 2.28 26.97
CA VAL A 840 -7.11 3.68 27.30
C VAL A 840 -7.41 4.49 26.03
N LEU A 841 -6.67 4.29 24.94
CA LEU A 841 -6.84 4.98 23.66
C LEU A 841 -8.23 4.75 23.06
N PHE A 842 -8.63 3.49 22.96
CA PHE A 842 -9.89 3.10 22.33
C PHE A 842 -10.99 2.77 23.34
N ARG A 843 -10.71 2.94 24.65
CA ARG A 843 -11.64 2.75 25.78
C ARG A 843 -12.30 1.37 25.78
N PHE A 844 -11.52 0.32 25.54
CA PHE A 844 -12.03 -1.05 25.46
C PHE A 844 -12.55 -1.60 26.80
N ASP A 845 -12.08 -1.06 27.93
CA ASP A 845 -12.55 -1.43 29.28
C ASP A 845 -13.96 -0.92 29.60
N ASP A 846 -14.47 0.03 28.82
CA ASP A 846 -15.83 0.51 28.99
C ASP A 846 -16.84 -0.51 28.43
N PRO A 847 -17.95 -0.78 29.15
CA PRO A 847 -19.04 -1.59 28.64
C PRO A 847 -19.50 -1.13 27.24
N ALA A 848 -19.92 -2.07 26.39
CA ALA A 848 -20.28 -1.80 25.00
C ALA A 848 -21.27 -0.62 24.83
N TRP A 849 -22.23 -0.46 25.76
CA TRP A 849 -23.16 0.65 25.76
C TRP A 849 -22.51 2.01 26.01
N LYS A 850 -21.48 2.10 26.87
CA LYS A 850 -20.71 3.35 27.09
C LYS A 850 -19.89 3.71 25.87
N ARG A 851 -19.25 2.72 25.24
CA ARG A 851 -18.51 2.90 23.98
C ARG A 851 -19.44 3.40 22.87
N TYR A 852 -20.64 2.83 22.77
CA TYR A 852 -21.68 3.33 21.86
C TYR A 852 -22.07 4.78 22.17
N CYS A 853 -22.33 5.10 23.45
CA CYS A 853 -22.71 6.46 23.84
C CYS A 853 -21.63 7.50 23.49
N ARG A 854 -20.35 7.16 23.65
CA ARG A 854 -19.24 8.03 23.26
C ARG A 854 -19.04 8.11 21.76
N TRP A 855 -19.07 6.98 21.05
CA TRP A 855 -18.97 6.96 19.59
C TRP A 855 -20.08 7.80 18.94
N MET A 856 -21.30 7.73 19.49
CA MET A 856 -22.40 8.57 19.06
C MET A 856 -22.24 10.04 19.50
N GLY A 857 -21.54 10.30 20.60
CA GLY A 857 -21.38 11.64 21.16
C GLY A 857 -22.47 12.06 22.15
N PHE A 858 -23.18 11.09 22.77
CA PHE A 858 -24.14 11.36 23.85
C PHE A 858 -23.46 11.87 25.11
N THR A 859 -22.23 11.43 25.39
CA THR A 859 -21.43 11.88 26.54
C THR A 859 -21.13 13.37 26.51
N TRP A 860 -20.92 13.94 25.32
CA TRP A 860 -20.71 15.36 25.14
C TRP A 860 -21.86 16.21 25.69
N PHE A 861 -23.11 15.77 25.56
CA PHE A 861 -24.28 16.51 26.09
C PHE A 861 -24.35 16.52 27.62
N VAL A 862 -23.52 15.71 28.29
CA VAL A 862 -23.42 15.65 29.76
C VAL A 862 -22.18 16.40 30.24
N THR A 863 -21.04 16.24 29.57
CA THR A 863 -19.76 16.80 30.01
C THR A 863 -19.46 18.18 29.41
N PHE A 864 -20.00 18.46 28.22
CA PHE A 864 -19.63 19.61 27.38
C PHE A 864 -18.13 19.73 27.09
N ASP A 865 -17.36 18.66 27.31
CA ASP A 865 -15.94 18.59 27.01
C ASP A 865 -15.75 18.25 25.51
N PRO A 866 -15.00 19.05 24.74
CA PRO A 866 -14.67 18.73 23.35
C PRO A 866 -14.11 17.32 23.12
N LYS A 867 -13.46 16.71 24.13
CA LYS A 867 -12.91 15.34 24.05
C LYS A 867 -13.98 14.25 23.98
N ASP A 868 -15.19 14.53 24.48
CA ASP A 868 -16.32 13.60 24.47
C ASP A 868 -17.20 13.74 23.22
N ALA A 869 -16.81 14.58 22.25
CA ALA A 869 -17.48 14.72 20.98
C ALA A 869 -17.42 13.41 20.18
N GLY A 870 -18.56 13.03 19.61
CA GLY A 870 -18.70 11.87 18.72
C GLY A 870 -19.50 12.23 17.47
N LEU A 871 -20.12 11.23 16.86
CA LEU A 871 -20.79 11.38 15.56
C LEU A 871 -21.82 12.52 15.51
N LEU A 872 -22.57 12.75 16.58
CA LEU A 872 -23.59 13.82 16.65
C LEU A 872 -22.98 15.23 16.60
N GLN A 873 -21.76 15.40 17.09
CA GLN A 873 -21.01 16.65 16.99
C GLN A 873 -20.20 16.75 15.67
N GLY A 874 -20.28 15.71 14.83
CA GLY A 874 -19.54 15.63 13.57
C GLY A 874 -18.16 14.98 13.71
N GLU A 875 -17.84 14.36 14.85
CA GLU A 875 -16.55 13.70 15.10
C GLU A 875 -16.65 12.18 14.90
N MET A 876 -16.00 11.66 13.86
CA MET A 876 -16.01 10.23 13.52
C MET A 876 -14.91 9.43 14.23
N GLY A 877 -14.09 10.09 15.05
CA GLY A 877 -13.01 9.48 15.83
C GLY A 877 -11.74 9.16 15.03
N TYR A 878 -10.96 8.22 15.54
CA TYR A 878 -9.67 7.81 15.00
C TYR A 878 -9.72 6.42 14.37
N SER A 879 -9.05 6.29 13.23
CA SER A 879 -8.75 5.01 12.60
C SER A 879 -7.90 4.16 13.54
N MET A 880 -8.35 2.94 13.83
CA MET A 880 -7.60 1.98 14.64
C MET A 880 -6.31 1.51 13.93
N GLU A 881 -6.36 1.38 12.61
CA GLU A 881 -5.21 0.94 11.80
C GLU A 881 -4.15 2.02 11.64
N THR A 882 -4.56 3.25 11.31
CA THR A 882 -3.63 4.31 10.92
C THR A 882 -3.41 5.37 12.00
N SER A 883 -4.21 5.33 13.08
CA SER A 883 -4.25 6.36 14.12
C SER A 883 -4.51 7.78 13.59
N LYS A 884 -5.10 7.89 12.39
CA LYS A 884 -5.45 9.16 11.74
C LYS A 884 -6.93 9.52 11.99
N SER A 885 -7.24 10.81 11.98
CA SER A 885 -8.61 11.30 12.13
C SER A 885 -9.47 10.83 10.95
N VAL A 886 -10.58 10.14 11.24
CA VAL A 886 -11.53 9.64 10.24
C VAL A 886 -12.16 10.79 9.47
N ASN A 887 -12.45 11.92 10.12
CA ASN A 887 -13.01 13.13 9.50
C ASN A 887 -12.17 13.60 8.31
N SER A 888 -10.86 13.70 8.55
CA SER A 888 -9.91 14.13 7.51
C SER A 888 -9.76 13.11 6.39
N MET A 889 -9.99 11.82 6.66
CA MET A 889 -9.96 10.77 5.64
C MET A 889 -11.25 10.73 4.81
N VAL A 890 -12.40 11.04 5.40
CA VAL A 890 -13.71 10.83 4.75
C VAL A 890 -14.26 12.11 4.08
N GLY A 891 -13.97 13.29 4.63
CA GLY A 891 -14.60 14.57 4.25
C GLY A 891 -14.68 14.85 2.74
N ASP A 892 -13.53 14.96 2.06
CA ASP A 892 -13.48 15.24 0.62
C ASP A 892 -14.06 14.11 -0.22
N ARG A 893 -13.91 12.86 0.24
CA ARG A 893 -14.43 11.67 -0.45
C ARG A 893 -15.96 11.65 -0.46
N ILE A 894 -16.64 12.15 0.59
CA ILE A 894 -18.10 12.31 0.61
C ILE A 894 -18.53 13.26 -0.51
N LEU A 895 -17.91 14.43 -0.62
CA LEU A 895 -18.26 15.42 -1.64
C LEU A 895 -18.12 14.85 -3.04
N LEU A 896 -16.99 14.20 -3.35
CA LEU A 896 -16.75 13.59 -4.65
C LEU A 896 -17.74 12.45 -4.95
N THR A 897 -18.09 11.66 -3.93
CA THR A 897 -19.09 10.58 -4.03
C THR A 897 -20.48 11.16 -4.35
N VAL A 898 -20.88 12.25 -3.69
CA VAL A 898 -22.15 12.94 -3.96
C VAL A 898 -22.18 13.53 -5.37
N LEU A 899 -21.09 14.18 -5.82
CA LEU A 899 -20.99 14.76 -7.16
C LEU A 899 -21.10 13.70 -8.26
N ILE A 900 -20.36 12.59 -8.13
CA ILE A 900 -20.43 11.46 -9.07
C ILE A 900 -21.83 10.85 -9.06
N SER A 901 -22.41 10.65 -7.87
CA SER A 901 -23.75 10.05 -7.74
C SER A 901 -24.83 10.92 -8.37
N LEU A 902 -24.82 12.23 -8.09
CA LEU A 902 -25.77 13.18 -8.67
C LEU A 902 -25.60 13.27 -10.19
N GLY A 903 -24.36 13.38 -10.68
CA GLY A 903 -24.07 13.37 -12.11
C GLY A 903 -24.56 12.09 -12.80
N THR A 904 -24.40 10.95 -12.14
CA THR A 904 -24.89 9.64 -12.61
C THR A 904 -26.41 9.60 -12.68
N VAL A 905 -27.12 10.10 -11.66
CA VAL A 905 -28.59 10.17 -11.66
C VAL A 905 -29.08 11.07 -12.79
N LEU A 906 -28.49 12.26 -12.95
CA LEU A 906 -28.85 13.21 -14.00
C LEU A 906 -28.61 12.62 -15.40
N LEU A 907 -27.45 11.99 -15.63
CA LEU A 907 -27.16 11.32 -16.90
C LEU A 907 -28.16 10.19 -17.15
N THR A 908 -28.37 9.33 -16.15
CA THR A 908 -29.30 8.19 -16.24
C THR A 908 -30.71 8.65 -16.59
N TRP A 909 -31.24 9.69 -15.93
CA TRP A 909 -32.59 10.19 -16.18
C TRP A 909 -32.70 10.91 -17.51
N SER A 910 -31.71 11.71 -17.89
CA SER A 910 -31.70 12.42 -19.17
C SER A 910 -31.70 11.48 -20.37
N LEU A 911 -31.10 10.28 -20.25
CA LEU A 911 -31.13 9.25 -21.28
C LEU A 911 -32.35 8.32 -21.14
N ALA A 912 -32.63 7.81 -19.95
CA ALA A 912 -33.66 6.79 -19.75
C ALA A 912 -35.08 7.31 -19.96
N LEU A 913 -35.38 8.55 -19.55
CA LEU A 913 -36.73 9.09 -19.67
C LEU A 913 -37.15 9.27 -21.13
N PRO A 914 -36.41 9.98 -22.02
CA PRO A 914 -36.82 10.12 -23.41
C PRO A 914 -36.89 8.78 -24.15
N ILE A 915 -35.90 7.91 -23.91
CA ILE A 915 -35.80 6.60 -24.57
C ILE A 915 -36.95 5.68 -24.13
N GLY A 916 -37.23 5.61 -22.83
CA GLY A 916 -38.33 4.83 -22.28
C GLY A 916 -39.71 5.35 -22.69
N ILE A 917 -39.89 6.67 -22.74
CA ILE A 917 -41.13 7.29 -23.25
C ILE A 917 -41.34 6.93 -24.72
N TYR A 918 -40.29 7.06 -25.55
CA TYR A 918 -40.35 6.72 -26.97
C TYR A 918 -40.68 5.24 -27.18
N SER A 919 -39.98 4.35 -26.48
CA SER A 919 -40.17 2.90 -26.54
C SER A 919 -41.60 2.47 -26.14
N ALA A 920 -42.18 3.08 -25.09
CA ALA A 920 -43.56 2.80 -24.71
C ALA A 920 -44.59 3.33 -25.73
N CYS A 921 -44.37 4.52 -26.28
CA CYS A 921 -45.31 5.13 -27.24
C CYS A 921 -45.26 4.45 -28.61
N ARG A 922 -44.13 3.85 -28.99
CA ARG A 922 -43.93 3.12 -30.25
C ARG A 922 -43.65 1.63 -30.02
N GLN A 923 -44.42 1.03 -29.11
CA GLN A 923 -44.32 -0.38 -28.76
C GLN A 923 -44.30 -1.27 -30.01
N TYR A 924 -43.38 -2.23 -30.05
CA TYR A 924 -43.18 -3.18 -31.16
C TYR A 924 -42.70 -2.57 -32.50
N SER A 925 -42.30 -1.29 -32.52
CA SER A 925 -41.65 -0.71 -33.69
C SER A 925 -40.20 -1.19 -33.83
N ALA A 926 -39.63 -1.09 -35.03
CA ALA A 926 -38.20 -1.36 -35.24
C ALA A 926 -37.29 -0.51 -34.33
N GLY A 927 -37.68 0.74 -34.06
CA GLY A 927 -36.98 1.62 -33.13
C GLY A 927 -37.03 1.14 -31.68
N ASP A 928 -38.17 0.60 -31.23
CA ASP A 928 -38.33 -0.03 -29.90
C ASP A 928 -37.40 -1.24 -29.75
N TYR A 929 -37.36 -2.12 -30.76
CA TYR A 929 -36.46 -3.27 -30.78
C TYR A 929 -34.99 -2.86 -30.77
N LEU A 930 -34.57 -1.90 -31.60
CA LEU A 930 -33.19 -1.42 -31.65
C LEU A 930 -32.74 -0.86 -30.30
N ILE A 931 -33.53 0.04 -29.71
CA ILE A 931 -33.26 0.64 -28.40
C ILE A 931 -33.20 -0.43 -27.30
N SER A 932 -34.12 -1.39 -27.33
CA SER A 932 -34.15 -2.47 -26.35
C SER A 932 -32.92 -3.36 -26.46
N VAL A 933 -32.48 -3.71 -27.67
CA VAL A 933 -31.24 -4.49 -27.91
C VAL A 933 -30.02 -3.70 -27.43
N LEU A 934 -29.91 -2.42 -27.77
CA LEU A 934 -28.82 -1.56 -27.27
C LEU A 934 -28.82 -1.46 -25.75
N GLY A 935 -29.99 -1.35 -25.12
CA GLY A 935 -30.13 -1.40 -23.67
C GLY A 935 -29.68 -2.74 -23.08
N PHE A 936 -30.04 -3.86 -23.69
CA PHE A 936 -29.58 -5.19 -23.25
C PHE A 936 -28.06 -5.34 -23.36
N LEU A 937 -27.45 -4.87 -24.45
CA LEU A 937 -26.00 -4.87 -24.59
C LEU A 937 -25.33 -4.03 -23.49
N GLY A 938 -25.88 -2.86 -23.19
CA GLY A 938 -25.40 -2.01 -22.09
C GLY A 938 -25.48 -2.69 -20.72
N MET A 939 -26.48 -3.55 -20.47
CA MET A 939 -26.55 -4.36 -19.24
C MET A 939 -25.59 -5.57 -19.23
N CYS A 940 -25.21 -6.08 -20.41
CA CYS A 940 -24.31 -7.24 -20.52
C CYS A 940 -22.84 -6.87 -20.34
N VAL A 941 -22.45 -5.60 -20.57
CA VAL A 941 -21.07 -5.15 -20.38
C VAL A 941 -20.83 -4.86 -18.89
N PRO A 942 -19.89 -5.55 -18.22
CA PRO A 942 -19.55 -5.24 -16.84
C PRO A 942 -19.00 -3.81 -16.71
N SER A 943 -19.48 -3.04 -15.73
CA SER A 943 -19.09 -1.63 -15.57
C SER A 943 -17.58 -1.43 -15.41
N PHE A 944 -16.87 -2.35 -14.73
CA PHE A 944 -15.42 -2.27 -14.60
C PHE A 944 -14.70 -2.46 -15.94
N LEU A 945 -15.22 -3.31 -16.84
CA LEU A 945 -14.66 -3.50 -18.18
C LEU A 945 -14.87 -2.25 -19.03
N LEU A 946 -16.06 -1.64 -18.94
CA LEU A 946 -16.33 -0.35 -19.58
C LEU A 946 -15.38 0.75 -19.05
N ALA A 947 -15.08 0.73 -17.75
CA ALA A 947 -14.10 1.63 -17.14
C ALA A 947 -12.72 1.45 -17.78
N LEU A 948 -12.22 0.22 -17.87
CA LEU A 948 -10.92 -0.08 -18.48
C LEU A 948 -10.86 0.35 -19.95
N ILE A 949 -11.92 0.10 -20.73
CA ILE A 949 -12.00 0.53 -22.13
C ILE A 949 -11.95 2.06 -22.24
N LEU A 950 -12.76 2.77 -21.44
CA LEU A 950 -12.77 4.23 -21.48
C LEU A 950 -11.46 4.83 -20.98
N MET A 951 -10.82 4.24 -19.97
CA MET A 951 -9.48 4.63 -19.52
C MET A 951 -8.46 4.48 -20.65
N ALA A 952 -8.48 3.35 -21.36
CA ALA A 952 -7.56 3.12 -22.49
C ALA A 952 -7.80 4.09 -23.66
N LEU A 953 -9.05 4.43 -23.96
CA LEU A 953 -9.39 5.35 -25.06
C LEU A 953 -9.14 6.83 -24.74
N THR A 954 -9.36 7.23 -23.49
CA THR A 954 -9.30 8.65 -23.08
C THR A 954 -8.00 9.03 -22.39
N GLY A 955 -7.26 8.05 -21.86
CA GLY A 955 -6.14 8.29 -20.94
C GLY A 955 -6.57 8.77 -19.55
N ILE A 956 -7.88 8.87 -19.27
CA ILE A 956 -8.40 9.44 -18.02
C ILE A 956 -8.36 8.41 -16.89
N SER A 957 -7.27 8.52 -16.16
CA SER A 957 -6.92 7.98 -14.85
C SER A 957 -7.41 8.69 -13.59
N GLY A 958 -8.55 8.37 -12.98
CA GLY A 958 -8.99 9.04 -11.76
C GLY A 958 -9.77 10.34 -12.00
N LEU A 959 -9.89 11.20 -10.96
CA LEU A 959 -10.70 12.43 -11.00
C LEU A 959 -9.93 13.73 -11.23
N PHE A 960 -8.62 13.69 -11.06
CA PHE A 960 -7.75 14.87 -11.17
C PHE A 960 -6.48 14.46 -11.90
N SER A 961 -5.92 15.39 -12.66
CA SER A 961 -4.54 15.27 -13.15
C SER A 961 -3.55 15.25 -11.99
N PRO A 962 -2.33 14.67 -12.16
CA PRO A 962 -1.34 14.57 -11.08
C PRO A 962 -1.05 15.91 -10.39
N GLU A 963 -1.08 17.01 -11.15
CA GLU A 963 -0.84 18.39 -10.69
C GLU A 963 -1.96 18.94 -9.80
N TYR A 964 -3.23 18.60 -10.05
CA TYR A 964 -4.37 19.07 -9.25
C TYR A 964 -4.78 18.11 -8.14
N ALA A 965 -4.43 16.83 -8.26
CA ALA A 965 -4.69 15.81 -7.23
C ALA A 965 -4.01 16.17 -5.89
N ILE A 966 -2.86 16.84 -5.95
CA ILE A 966 -2.06 17.28 -4.80
C ILE A 966 -2.53 18.59 -4.16
N GLN A 967 -3.36 19.40 -4.83
CA GLN A 967 -3.81 20.68 -4.28
C GLN A 967 -4.91 20.41 -3.23
N PRO A 968 -4.73 20.77 -1.94
CA PRO A 968 -5.77 20.52 -0.92
C PRO A 968 -6.99 21.40 -1.16
N GLU A 969 -6.74 22.67 -1.42
CA GLU A 969 -7.77 23.68 -1.54
C GLU A 969 -8.45 23.63 -2.91
N TRP A 970 -9.73 23.97 -2.92
CA TRP A 970 -10.48 24.14 -4.16
C TRP A 970 -10.03 25.42 -4.84
N SER A 971 -9.35 25.28 -5.98
CA SER A 971 -9.11 26.38 -6.92
C SER A 971 -10.05 26.27 -8.11
N TRP A 972 -10.24 27.38 -8.82
CA TRP A 972 -10.99 27.36 -10.08
C TRP A 972 -10.35 26.41 -11.10
N GLY A 973 -9.02 26.36 -11.18
CA GLY A 973 -8.28 25.42 -12.04
C GLY A 973 -8.62 23.97 -11.70
N LYS A 974 -8.60 23.61 -10.41
CA LYS A 974 -8.96 22.26 -9.93
C LYS A 974 -10.42 21.91 -10.21
N ALA A 975 -11.34 22.86 -10.09
CA ALA A 975 -12.76 22.63 -10.40
C ALA A 975 -12.98 22.36 -11.90
N VAL A 976 -12.30 23.11 -12.77
CA VAL A 976 -12.33 22.87 -14.23
C VAL A 976 -11.69 21.52 -14.57
N ASP A 977 -10.58 21.17 -13.92
CA ASP A 977 -9.93 19.88 -14.09
C ASP A 977 -10.86 18.72 -13.72
N LEU A 978 -11.55 18.82 -12.57
CA LEU A 978 -12.54 17.84 -12.16
C LEU A 978 -13.63 17.66 -13.22
N CYS A 979 -14.18 18.75 -13.77
CA CYS A 979 -15.21 18.68 -14.81
C CYS A 979 -14.71 17.96 -16.08
N ARG A 980 -13.41 18.04 -16.40
CA ARG A 980 -12.82 17.32 -17.54
C ARG A 980 -12.65 15.81 -17.30
N HIS A 981 -12.61 15.37 -16.04
CA HIS A 981 -12.35 13.98 -15.67
C HIS A 981 -13.61 13.25 -15.18
N ILE A 982 -14.49 13.93 -14.43
CA ILE A 982 -15.63 13.33 -13.71
C ILE A 982 -16.69 12.70 -14.62
N TRP A 983 -16.77 13.12 -15.89
CA TRP A 983 -17.75 12.57 -16.83
C TRP A 983 -17.49 11.10 -17.16
N VAL A 984 -16.23 10.62 -17.11
CA VAL A 984 -15.88 9.23 -17.38
C VAL A 984 -16.50 8.28 -16.35
N PRO A 985 -16.27 8.45 -15.02
CA PRO A 985 -16.93 7.60 -14.05
C PRO A 985 -18.45 7.77 -14.04
N ILE A 986 -18.97 8.97 -14.30
CA ILE A 986 -20.43 9.20 -14.45
C ILE A 986 -21.00 8.37 -15.61
N LEU A 987 -20.30 8.30 -16.74
CA LEU A 987 -20.73 7.51 -17.90
C LEU A 987 -20.67 6.02 -17.61
N VAL A 988 -19.56 5.53 -17.03
CA VAL A 988 -19.39 4.11 -16.68
C VAL A 988 -20.52 3.62 -15.77
N VAL A 989 -20.80 4.37 -14.70
CA VAL A 989 -21.82 3.98 -13.73
C VAL A 989 -23.22 4.23 -14.30
N GLY A 990 -23.41 5.29 -15.10
CA GLY A 990 -24.70 5.69 -15.67
C GLY A 990 -25.20 4.77 -16.78
N VAL A 991 -24.34 4.23 -17.65
CA VAL A 991 -24.77 3.38 -18.78
C VAL A 991 -25.51 2.13 -18.31
N ALA A 992 -24.96 1.42 -17.31
CA ALA A 992 -25.58 0.23 -16.74
C ALA A 992 -26.95 0.56 -16.09
N GLY A 993 -27.02 1.65 -15.33
CA GLY A 993 -28.27 2.12 -14.72
C GLY A 993 -29.32 2.57 -15.75
N THR A 994 -28.89 3.20 -16.84
CA THR A 994 -29.77 3.73 -17.90
C THR A 994 -30.59 2.63 -18.55
N ALA A 995 -29.97 1.50 -18.88
CA ALA A 995 -30.65 0.39 -19.52
C ALA A 995 -31.76 -0.22 -18.64
N GLY A 996 -31.48 -0.39 -17.34
CA GLY A 996 -32.48 -0.81 -16.36
C GLY A 996 -33.63 0.20 -16.27
N MET A 997 -33.30 1.49 -16.17
CA MET A 997 -34.30 2.55 -16.04
C MET A 997 -35.16 2.72 -17.29
N ILE A 998 -34.63 2.53 -18.51
CA ILE A 998 -35.44 2.54 -19.75
C ILE A 998 -36.59 1.53 -19.64
N ARG A 999 -36.30 0.32 -19.14
CA ARG A 999 -37.31 -0.74 -18.98
C ARG A 999 -38.35 -0.38 -17.93
N VAL A 1000 -37.93 0.20 -16.81
CA VAL A 1000 -38.84 0.67 -15.75
C VAL A 1000 -39.75 1.77 -16.30
N MET A 1001 -39.22 2.77 -17.00
CA MET A 1001 -40.04 3.83 -17.62
C MET A 1001 -41.04 3.24 -18.60
N ARG A 1002 -40.58 2.33 -19.45
CA ARG A 1002 -41.41 1.70 -20.47
C ARG A 1002 -42.55 0.92 -19.83
N ALA A 1003 -42.27 0.07 -18.84
CA ALA A 1003 -43.27 -0.71 -18.13
C ALA A 1003 -44.31 0.18 -17.45
N ASN A 1004 -43.85 1.14 -16.64
CA ASN A 1004 -44.74 2.06 -15.93
C ASN A 1004 -45.61 2.88 -16.88
N LEU A 1005 -45.03 3.39 -17.96
CA LEU A 1005 -45.78 4.19 -18.92
C LEU A 1005 -46.79 3.35 -19.70
N LEU A 1006 -46.47 2.11 -20.06
CA LEU A 1006 -47.42 1.19 -20.70
C LEU A 1006 -48.64 0.90 -19.82
N ASP A 1007 -48.44 0.76 -18.51
CA ASP A 1007 -49.53 0.54 -17.54
C ASP A 1007 -50.39 1.81 -17.36
N GLU A 1008 -49.78 3.00 -17.34
CA GLU A 1008 -50.50 4.27 -17.21
C GLU A 1008 -51.28 4.65 -18.48
N LEU A 1009 -50.74 4.37 -19.67
CA LEU A 1009 -51.35 4.73 -20.96
C LEU A 1009 -52.74 4.10 -21.18
N ARG A 1010 -53.05 3.00 -20.48
CA ARG A 1010 -54.32 2.27 -20.60
C ARG A 1010 -55.38 2.69 -19.56
N LYS A 1011 -55.07 3.61 -18.65
CA LYS A 1011 -56.00 3.98 -17.58
C LYS A 1011 -57.15 4.89 -18.05
N PRO A 1012 -58.34 4.80 -17.45
CA PRO A 1012 -59.54 5.56 -17.88
C PRO A 1012 -59.33 7.07 -17.98
N TYR A 1013 -58.55 7.68 -17.08
CA TYR A 1013 -58.31 9.12 -17.11
C TYR A 1013 -57.52 9.58 -18.36
N VAL A 1014 -56.67 8.72 -18.93
CA VAL A 1014 -55.93 8.99 -20.17
C VAL A 1014 -56.85 8.89 -21.38
N VAL A 1015 -57.72 7.87 -21.39
CA VAL A 1015 -58.72 7.66 -22.45
C VAL A 1015 -59.71 8.85 -22.49
N THR A 1016 -60.20 9.30 -21.33
CA THR A 1016 -61.09 10.45 -21.23
C THR A 1016 -60.41 11.75 -21.67
N ALA A 1017 -59.15 11.98 -21.29
CA ALA A 1017 -58.39 13.15 -21.75
C ALA A 1017 -58.17 13.14 -23.28
N ARG A 1018 -57.97 11.94 -23.86
CA ARG A 1018 -57.85 11.76 -25.32
C ARG A 1018 -59.19 12.03 -26.01
N ALA A 1019 -60.29 11.53 -25.47
CA ALA A 1019 -61.64 11.77 -25.98
C ALA A 1019 -62.02 13.26 -25.92
N LYS A 1020 -61.51 14.02 -24.94
CA LYS A 1020 -61.66 15.48 -24.83
C LYS A 1020 -60.78 16.28 -25.82
N GLY A 1021 -60.03 15.63 -26.71
CA GLY A 1021 -59.26 16.31 -27.77
C GLY A 1021 -57.95 16.98 -27.30
N VAL A 1022 -57.40 16.58 -26.14
CA VAL A 1022 -56.12 17.14 -25.68
C VAL A 1022 -54.99 16.72 -26.64
N ARG A 1023 -54.19 17.70 -27.12
CA ARG A 1023 -53.06 17.47 -28.06
C ARG A 1023 -52.13 16.35 -27.57
N PRO A 1024 -51.64 15.43 -28.44
CA PRO A 1024 -50.92 14.21 -28.03
C PRO A 1024 -49.72 14.42 -27.08
N LEU A 1025 -48.82 15.36 -27.38
CA LEU A 1025 -47.66 15.64 -26.53
C LEU A 1025 -48.06 16.24 -25.18
N LYS A 1026 -49.03 17.18 -25.19
CA LYS A 1026 -49.55 17.79 -23.96
C LYS A 1026 -50.29 16.76 -23.12
N LEU A 1027 -51.02 15.83 -23.74
CA LEU A 1027 -51.68 14.72 -23.08
C LEU A 1027 -50.65 13.81 -22.41
N LEU A 1028 -49.60 13.40 -23.15
CA LEU A 1028 -48.59 12.45 -22.69
C LEU A 1028 -47.83 12.95 -21.46
N PHE A 1029 -47.27 14.17 -21.52
CA PHE A 1029 -46.47 14.72 -20.42
C PHE A 1029 -47.32 15.18 -19.22
N LYS A 1030 -48.57 15.63 -19.44
CA LYS A 1030 -49.43 16.12 -18.36
C LYS A 1030 -50.03 15.01 -17.51
N TYR A 1031 -50.33 13.85 -18.11
CA TYR A 1031 -51.10 12.78 -17.48
C TYR A 1031 -50.25 11.51 -17.23
N PRO A 1032 -50.03 10.59 -18.19
CA PRO A 1032 -49.41 9.29 -17.90
C PRO A 1032 -47.90 9.37 -17.60
N VAL A 1033 -47.13 10.24 -18.26
CA VAL A 1033 -45.67 10.35 -17.97
C VAL A 1033 -45.44 10.85 -16.55
N ARG A 1034 -46.23 11.84 -16.11
CA ARG A 1034 -46.16 12.38 -14.76
C ARG A 1034 -46.33 11.30 -13.69
N MET A 1035 -47.23 10.34 -13.92
CA MET A 1035 -47.45 9.21 -13.00
C MET A 1035 -46.38 8.12 -13.14
N ALA A 1036 -45.93 7.85 -14.37
CA ALA A 1036 -44.88 6.86 -14.64
C ALA A 1036 -43.50 7.24 -14.05
N LEU A 1037 -43.30 8.54 -13.74
CA LEU A 1037 -42.10 9.05 -13.06
C LEU A 1037 -42.05 8.71 -11.56
N ASN A 1038 -43.16 8.31 -10.92
CA ASN A 1038 -43.17 8.09 -9.48
C ASN A 1038 -42.09 7.08 -9.05
N PRO A 1039 -41.94 5.88 -9.67
CA PRO A 1039 -40.87 4.94 -9.30
C PRO A 1039 -39.44 5.45 -9.57
N PHE A 1040 -39.25 6.38 -10.52
CA PHE A 1040 -37.94 7.02 -10.74
C PHE A 1040 -37.56 7.87 -9.53
N ILE A 1041 -38.52 8.70 -9.10
CA ILE A 1041 -38.31 9.63 -8.00
C ILE A 1041 -38.18 8.86 -6.69
N SER A 1042 -39.05 7.86 -6.45
CA SER A 1042 -38.99 6.96 -5.29
C SER A 1042 -37.65 6.22 -5.19
N GLY A 1043 -37.05 5.87 -6.33
CA GLY A 1043 -35.76 5.19 -6.38
C GLY A 1043 -34.58 6.03 -5.88
N ILE A 1044 -34.67 7.37 -5.83
CA ILE A 1044 -33.54 8.22 -5.40
C ILE A 1044 -33.02 7.83 -4.02
N GLY A 1045 -33.92 7.43 -3.10
CA GLY A 1045 -33.54 7.03 -1.74
C GLY A 1045 -32.61 5.81 -1.68
N THR A 1046 -32.76 4.87 -2.61
CA THR A 1046 -31.91 3.66 -2.68
C THR A 1046 -30.75 3.82 -3.65
N LEU A 1047 -30.80 4.80 -4.56
CA LEU A 1047 -29.73 5.05 -5.53
C LEU A 1047 -28.41 5.43 -4.87
N PHE A 1048 -28.41 6.27 -3.82
CA PHE A 1048 -27.15 6.69 -3.19
C PHE A 1048 -26.35 5.52 -2.58
N PRO A 1049 -26.91 4.67 -1.69
CA PRO A 1049 -26.16 3.52 -1.18
C PRO A 1049 -25.76 2.51 -2.27
N THR A 1050 -26.64 2.28 -3.24
CA THR A 1050 -26.39 1.34 -4.36
C THR A 1050 -25.27 1.85 -5.26
N LEU A 1051 -25.22 3.15 -5.54
CA LEU A 1051 -24.16 3.75 -6.33
C LEU A 1051 -22.83 3.65 -5.60
N VAL A 1052 -22.76 3.86 -4.29
CA VAL A 1052 -21.49 3.69 -3.56
C VAL A 1052 -21.04 2.24 -3.55
N SER A 1053 -21.92 1.30 -3.23
CA SER A 1053 -21.58 -0.13 -3.20
C SER A 1053 -21.25 -0.68 -4.59
N GLY A 1054 -22.09 -0.42 -5.58
CA GLY A 1054 -21.94 -0.92 -6.95
C GLY A 1054 -20.85 -0.23 -7.78
N SER A 1055 -20.54 1.04 -7.49
CA SER A 1055 -19.40 1.74 -8.12
C SER A 1055 -18.08 1.47 -7.40
N SER A 1056 -18.05 0.77 -6.26
CA SER A 1056 -16.80 0.52 -5.53
C SER A 1056 -15.75 -0.18 -6.40
N ILE A 1057 -16.15 -1.18 -7.19
CA ILE A 1057 -15.23 -1.85 -8.13
C ILE A 1057 -14.73 -0.87 -9.20
N VAL A 1058 -15.63 -0.08 -9.78
CA VAL A 1058 -15.26 0.96 -10.77
C VAL A 1058 -14.33 1.99 -10.15
N ALA A 1059 -14.56 2.37 -8.90
CA ALA A 1059 -13.74 3.30 -8.15
C ALA A 1059 -12.35 2.73 -7.84
N ILE A 1060 -12.25 1.44 -7.52
CA ILE A 1060 -10.95 0.75 -7.34
C ILE A 1060 -10.20 0.74 -8.67
N VAL A 1061 -10.83 0.28 -9.76
CA VAL A 1061 -10.22 0.16 -11.09
C VAL A 1061 -9.77 1.52 -11.62
N MET A 1062 -10.61 2.54 -11.52
CA MET A 1062 -10.30 3.90 -11.96
C MET A 1062 -9.49 4.70 -10.92
N SER A 1063 -9.17 4.12 -9.76
CA SER A 1063 -8.48 4.79 -8.65
C SER A 1063 -9.17 6.09 -8.19
N LEU A 1064 -10.50 6.08 -8.11
CA LEU A 1064 -11.31 7.23 -7.70
C LEU A 1064 -11.24 7.41 -6.18
N PRO A 1065 -10.96 8.63 -5.66
CA PRO A 1065 -10.96 8.93 -4.24
C PRO A 1065 -12.40 9.08 -3.71
N THR A 1066 -13.16 7.98 -3.67
CA THR A 1066 -14.54 7.94 -3.17
C THR A 1066 -14.64 7.16 -1.84
N VAL A 1067 -15.82 7.18 -1.22
CA VAL A 1067 -16.09 6.48 0.05
C VAL A 1067 -16.00 4.95 -0.11
N GLY A 1068 -16.33 4.41 -1.29
CA GLY A 1068 -16.40 2.96 -1.53
C GLY A 1068 -15.10 2.19 -1.27
N PRO A 1069 -13.98 2.50 -1.98
CA PRO A 1069 -12.70 1.82 -1.77
C PRO A 1069 -12.18 1.93 -0.34
N LEU A 1070 -12.36 3.11 0.28
CA LEU A 1070 -11.94 3.36 1.65
C LEU A 1070 -12.74 2.53 2.67
N MET A 1071 -14.05 2.34 2.43
CA MET A 1071 -14.89 1.48 3.26
C MET A 1071 -14.44 0.02 3.15
N LEU A 1072 -14.18 -0.46 1.94
CA LEU A 1072 -13.70 -1.83 1.71
C LEU A 1072 -12.37 -2.08 2.43
N SER A 1073 -11.43 -1.12 2.35
CA SER A 1073 -10.15 -1.19 3.07
C SER A 1073 -10.35 -1.29 4.59
N ALA A 1074 -11.22 -0.45 5.16
CA ALA A 1074 -11.51 -0.44 6.59
C ALA A 1074 -12.12 -1.75 7.09
N LEU A 1075 -12.98 -2.39 6.28
CA LEU A 1075 -13.50 -3.73 6.59
C LEU A 1075 -12.39 -4.79 6.60
N PHE A 1076 -11.46 -4.77 5.63
CA PHE A 1076 -10.37 -5.73 5.55
C PHE A 1076 -9.31 -5.56 6.65
N SER A 1077 -9.10 -4.34 7.15
CA SER A 1077 -8.22 -4.04 8.28
C SER A 1077 -8.89 -4.11 9.64
N GLN A 1078 -10.20 -4.43 9.68
CA GLN A 1078 -11.02 -4.48 10.89
C GLN A 1078 -10.99 -3.18 11.70
N ASP A 1079 -10.90 -2.04 11.01
CA ASP A 1079 -10.95 -0.72 11.64
C ASP A 1079 -12.39 -0.33 11.96
N MET A 1080 -12.80 -0.61 13.20
CA MET A 1080 -14.20 -0.55 13.62
C MET A 1080 -14.74 0.89 13.60
N ASN A 1081 -13.94 1.86 14.02
CA ASN A 1081 -14.32 3.27 14.03
C ASN A 1081 -14.51 3.79 12.61
N MET A 1082 -13.58 3.44 11.72
CA MET A 1082 -13.63 3.84 10.33
C MET A 1082 -14.82 3.21 9.60
N ALA A 1083 -14.96 1.87 9.67
CA ALA A 1083 -16.05 1.15 9.02
C ALA A 1083 -17.43 1.59 9.54
N GLY A 1084 -17.57 1.78 10.86
CA GLY A 1084 -18.82 2.21 11.49
C GLY A 1084 -19.24 3.60 11.07
N SER A 1085 -18.31 4.56 11.12
CA SER A 1085 -18.57 5.93 10.71
C SER A 1085 -18.92 6.02 9.21
N MET A 1086 -18.27 5.23 8.35
CA MET A 1086 -18.57 5.20 6.92
C MET A 1086 -19.94 4.59 6.62
N LEU A 1087 -20.32 3.51 7.31
CA LEU A 1087 -21.68 2.96 7.21
C LEU A 1087 -22.73 3.98 7.67
N MET A 1088 -22.47 4.71 8.76
CA MET A 1088 -23.36 5.79 9.22
C MET A 1088 -23.51 6.92 8.20
N VAL A 1089 -22.43 7.33 7.56
CA VAL A 1089 -22.47 8.32 6.46
C VAL A 1089 -23.33 7.80 5.30
N LEU A 1090 -23.18 6.53 4.91
CA LEU A 1090 -23.98 5.94 3.84
C LEU A 1090 -25.46 5.84 4.20
N SER A 1091 -25.76 5.46 5.44
CA SER A 1091 -27.12 5.44 5.96
C SER A 1091 -27.74 6.83 5.99
N LEU A 1092 -26.99 7.84 6.43
CA LEU A 1092 -27.42 9.24 6.40
C LEU A 1092 -27.72 9.69 4.96
N LEU A 1093 -26.83 9.40 4.01
CA LEU A 1093 -27.06 9.71 2.59
C LEU A 1093 -28.29 9.00 2.02
N GLY A 1094 -28.54 7.73 2.38
CA GLY A 1094 -29.73 7.00 1.95
C GLY A 1094 -31.03 7.56 2.54
N VAL A 1095 -31.04 7.89 3.83
CA VAL A 1095 -32.20 8.50 4.50
C VAL A 1095 -32.45 9.91 3.95
N MET A 1096 -31.39 10.70 3.70
CA MET A 1096 -31.49 11.99 3.01
C MET A 1096 -31.99 11.86 1.57
N GLY A 1097 -31.51 10.86 0.82
CA GLY A 1097 -32.01 10.56 -0.52
C GLY A 1097 -33.50 10.20 -0.52
N THR A 1098 -33.95 9.49 0.52
CA THR A 1098 -35.37 9.15 0.70
C THR A 1098 -36.20 10.39 0.97
N LEU A 1099 -35.71 11.31 1.81
CA LEU A 1099 -36.35 12.61 2.03
C LEU A 1099 -36.44 13.42 0.73
N VAL A 1100 -35.37 13.48 -0.07
CA VAL A 1100 -35.37 14.15 -1.37
C VAL A 1100 -36.39 13.50 -2.32
N SER A 1101 -36.44 12.17 -2.36
CA SER A 1101 -37.46 11.41 -3.08
C SER A 1101 -38.87 11.82 -2.66
N ASP A 1102 -39.16 11.83 -1.37
CA ASP A 1102 -40.48 12.19 -0.82
C ASP A 1102 -40.87 13.63 -1.19
N LEU A 1103 -39.92 14.58 -1.13
CA LEU A 1103 -40.15 15.98 -1.51
C LEU A 1103 -40.44 16.12 -3.02
N LEU A 1104 -39.67 15.43 -3.87
CA LEU A 1104 -39.89 15.43 -5.30
C LEU A 1104 -41.20 14.73 -5.69
N LEU A 1105 -41.57 13.65 -5.01
CA LEU A 1105 -42.86 12.99 -5.17
C LEU A 1105 -44.00 13.91 -4.76
N MET A 1106 -43.86 14.69 -3.69
CA MET A 1106 -44.85 15.69 -3.30
C MET A 1106 -44.97 16.83 -4.33
N MET A 1107 -43.91 17.14 -5.08
CA MET A 1107 -43.96 18.10 -6.19
C MET A 1107 -44.65 17.51 -7.43
N VAL A 1108 -44.34 16.25 -7.75
CA VAL A 1108 -44.82 15.57 -8.96
C VAL A 1108 -46.22 14.99 -8.77
N ASP A 1109 -46.60 14.46 -7.62
CA ASP A 1109 -47.94 13.94 -7.34
C ASP A 1109 -48.65 14.74 -6.22
N PRO A 1110 -49.66 15.57 -6.55
CA PRO A 1110 -50.41 16.35 -5.56
C PRO A 1110 -51.23 15.47 -4.61
N ARG A 1111 -51.52 14.21 -4.94
CA ARG A 1111 -52.32 13.30 -4.08
C ARG A 1111 -51.61 12.98 -2.78
N ILE A 1112 -50.27 12.93 -2.81
CA ILE A 1112 -49.41 12.71 -1.65
C ILE A 1112 -49.54 13.86 -0.63
N ARG A 1113 -49.96 15.06 -1.08
CA ARG A 1113 -50.26 16.19 -0.18
C ARG A 1113 -51.59 16.04 0.56
N LEU A 1114 -52.54 15.27 0.02
CA LEU A 1114 -53.92 15.18 0.51
C LEU A 1114 -54.09 14.09 1.59
N GLU A 1115 -53.29 13.02 1.57
CA GLU A 1115 -53.33 11.96 2.60
C GLU A 1115 -52.80 12.42 3.96
N GLY A 1116 -52.03 13.52 4.02
CA GLY A 1116 -51.59 14.13 5.29
C GLY A 1116 -52.68 14.90 6.05
N GLY A 1117 -53.86 15.09 5.45
CA GLY A 1117 -54.95 15.89 6.01
C GLY A 1117 -56.26 15.14 6.26
N GLY A 1118 -56.30 13.81 6.12
CA GLY A 1118 -57.56 13.08 6.11
C GLY A 1118 -57.47 11.64 6.63
N THR A 1119 -57.20 11.48 7.92
CA THR A 1119 -57.78 10.42 8.77
C THR A 1119 -57.74 10.93 10.20
N ARG A 1120 -58.85 11.53 10.62
CA ARG A 1120 -59.36 11.40 11.99
C ARG A 1120 -60.15 10.12 12.06
#